data_AF-A0A1E1K354-F1
#
_entry.id   AF-A0A1E1K354-F1
#
_cell.length_a   1.000
_cell.length_b   1.000
_cell.length_c   1.000
_cell.angle_alpha   90.00
_cell.angle_beta   90.00
_cell.angle_gamma   90.00
#
_symmetry.space_group_name_H-M   'P 1'
#
loop_
_entity.id
_entity.type
_entity.pdbx_description
1 polymer ?
#
loop_
_entity_poly.entity_id
_entity_poly.type
_entity_poly.pdbx_seq_one_letter_code
_entity_poly.pdbx_strand_id
1 'polypeptide(L)'
;MDLLEAVFNHIVLPPKLPGQQDEDLEAVERSIISRLIEACFQFQSRSDQPDTKTWAAIHLSLIVCRHLNSGPLEKAAILDAFSKLRSDCPLVLYIREQNAALVIRSESKHDAKSMIFEVFEASPSSESVLAAGNALQWDFPGRAVQISADEFHKNSFQESLAIFLEQASIESLKRFEARATKADTLLIEARDTTDPALISQMLMPLLEAIGSVVETPRFRKRVRDDVNIDKAEFPWRRLPLWLILRVTLQHQLCLALGNEEGRAYYKFFICVVLAKLLKDCIGLLSQELITLLKVKLCRRLAKLEMEESQLGQSNTYERLFDLMGPFMKDIVEGVNAQIESAWTNFKTNITRPIPMLPHRAKEQALQLSLPNSSAYLDHLVAEPRLEMSKLVAIHRPPPNNGSMKQVTMFSDRYFKLADREMFIENEGVLALNNIDDCQRRCLDLAASIMDFLASVGDAYQSDTEQMSIFILNLFDLWVQMDKWALIACPLLCEYPLVFRSELLDVLQLPQLSSMQRLRKIQAHLLTRSSNSAFGNKTIFSEAEDSNSFPVQYLQQSQPLRELQRQIETASLKARGDKKLEWNNACQQYDSHTENIASGTCACSFNSDGSRNVKGCKKCWHVRCRKRMKIDTHEDYLPENEAQSAAVIFELGIPIFFAAYRNATFKILSTLGHPSRPQISPPPVMLLQDFSKLKRHMHPNTNGVSLASAEKSFLQTHHKTVKMKAELKHIIRPLGLRFRYYGCQFKVVVEGSFHATYFSASLWCAYSSQLASGYIHLGSPCPHNGKPFII
;
A
#
# COMPACT_ATOMS: atom_id res chain seq x y z
N MET A 1 -22.21 2.47 5.45
CA MET A 1 -22.82 2.60 4.11
C MET A 1 -24.26 2.15 4.22
N ASP A 2 -25.20 2.81 3.53
CA ASP A 2 -26.58 2.33 3.48
C ASP A 2 -26.63 0.95 2.78
N LEU A 3 -27.47 0.04 3.27
CA LEU A 3 -27.60 -1.32 2.73
C LEU A 3 -27.96 -1.30 1.25
N LEU A 4 -28.80 -0.35 0.82
CA LEU A 4 -29.20 -0.21 -0.58
C LEU A 4 -28.01 0.17 -1.47
N GLU A 5 -27.16 1.08 -1.02
CA GLU A 5 -25.94 1.49 -1.73
C GLU A 5 -24.93 0.34 -1.81
N ALA A 6 -24.75 -0.43 -0.74
CA ALA A 6 -23.89 -1.61 -0.76
C ALA A 6 -24.38 -2.65 -1.79
N VAL A 7 -25.68 -2.96 -1.80
CA VAL A 7 -26.30 -3.85 -2.80
C VAL A 7 -26.13 -3.29 -4.22
N PHE A 8 -26.30 -1.98 -4.40
CA PHE A 8 -26.05 -1.31 -5.66
C PHE A 8 -24.62 -1.52 -6.15
N ASN A 9 -23.61 -1.36 -5.28
CA ASN A 9 -22.21 -1.53 -5.63
C ASN A 9 -21.92 -2.96 -6.15
N HIS A 10 -22.53 -3.99 -5.55
CA HIS A 10 -22.35 -5.39 -5.98
C HIS A 10 -23.06 -5.73 -7.28
N ILE A 11 -24.29 -5.25 -7.48
CA ILE A 11 -25.08 -5.56 -8.69
C ILE A 11 -24.62 -4.69 -9.87
N VAL A 12 -24.45 -3.38 -9.63
CA VAL A 12 -24.19 -2.37 -10.65
C VAL A 12 -22.71 -2.21 -10.95
N LEU A 13 -21.82 -2.36 -9.96
CA LEU A 13 -20.38 -2.15 -10.10
C LEU A 13 -20.07 -0.77 -10.73
N PRO A 14 -20.37 0.34 -10.02
CA PRO A 14 -20.12 1.69 -10.52
C PRO A 14 -18.62 2.01 -10.66
N PRO A 15 -18.25 3.09 -11.38
CA PRO A 15 -16.84 3.49 -11.53
C PRO A 15 -16.14 3.83 -10.21
N LYS A 16 -16.89 4.39 -9.24
CA LYS A 16 -16.37 4.69 -7.90
C LYS A 16 -16.86 3.62 -6.94
N LEU A 17 -15.98 2.71 -6.57
CA LEU A 17 -16.27 1.64 -5.62
C LEU A 17 -15.81 2.00 -4.21
N PRO A 18 -16.37 1.37 -3.17
CA PRO A 18 -15.88 1.53 -1.80
C PRO A 18 -14.43 1.08 -1.68
N GLY A 19 -13.66 1.65 -0.75
CA GLY A 19 -12.29 1.23 -0.44
C GLY A 19 -12.17 0.21 0.69
N GLN A 20 -13.30 -0.30 1.19
CA GLN A 20 -13.34 -1.24 2.31
C GLN A 20 -14.47 -2.25 2.13
N GLN A 21 -14.29 -3.46 2.69
CA GLN A 21 -15.34 -4.47 2.78
C GLN A 21 -16.59 -3.95 3.49
N ASP A 22 -17.77 -4.38 3.03
CA ASP A 22 -19.04 -4.03 3.69
C ASP A 22 -19.10 -4.59 5.11
N GLU A 23 -19.63 -3.79 6.05
CA GLU A 23 -19.71 -4.16 7.47
C GLU A 23 -20.65 -5.35 7.72
N ASP A 24 -21.78 -5.41 7.00
CA ASP A 24 -22.78 -6.47 7.11
C ASP A 24 -22.99 -7.18 5.76
N LEU A 25 -22.03 -8.03 5.41
CA LEU A 25 -22.10 -8.86 4.19
C LEU A 25 -23.34 -9.77 4.19
N GLU A 26 -23.78 -10.28 5.33
CA GLU A 26 -24.94 -11.17 5.42
C GLU A 26 -26.23 -10.44 5.07
N ALA A 27 -26.39 -9.17 5.48
CA ALA A 27 -27.52 -8.34 5.07
C ALA A 27 -27.50 -8.05 3.55
N VAL A 28 -26.33 -7.77 2.98
CA VAL A 28 -26.18 -7.54 1.53
C VAL A 28 -26.54 -8.80 0.75
N GLU A 29 -26.02 -9.96 1.17
CA GLU A 29 -26.34 -11.28 0.60
C GLU A 29 -27.86 -11.56 0.63
N ARG A 30 -28.50 -11.35 1.79
CA ARG A 30 -29.93 -11.56 1.97
C ARG A 30 -30.76 -10.63 1.09
N SER A 31 -30.36 -9.36 0.97
CA SER A 31 -31.02 -8.39 0.10
C SER A 31 -30.94 -8.80 -1.37
N ILE A 32 -29.75 -9.22 -1.83
CA ILE A 32 -29.57 -9.71 -3.21
C ILE A 32 -30.42 -10.94 -3.48
N ILE A 33 -30.41 -11.96 -2.60
CA ILE A 33 -31.24 -13.16 -2.81
C ILE A 33 -32.74 -12.81 -2.81
N SER A 34 -33.18 -11.94 -1.90
CA SER A 34 -34.58 -11.53 -1.83
C SER A 34 -35.04 -10.82 -3.11
N ARG A 35 -34.18 -9.99 -3.70
CA ARG A 35 -34.44 -9.36 -5.01
C ARG A 35 -34.55 -10.38 -6.15
N LEU A 36 -33.76 -11.46 -6.11
CA LEU A 36 -33.86 -12.55 -7.09
C LEU A 36 -35.16 -13.34 -6.92
N ILE A 37 -35.54 -13.68 -5.69
CA ILE A 37 -36.81 -14.34 -5.37
C ILE A 37 -37.99 -13.50 -5.90
N GLU A 38 -37.96 -12.19 -5.63
CA GLU A 38 -39.00 -11.27 -6.08
C GLU A 38 -39.03 -11.11 -7.60
N ALA A 39 -37.88 -11.20 -8.27
CA ALA A 39 -37.82 -11.23 -9.73
C ALA A 39 -38.42 -12.52 -10.30
N CYS A 40 -38.17 -13.68 -9.67
CA CYS A 40 -38.78 -14.96 -10.08
C CYS A 40 -40.31 -14.89 -9.99
N PHE A 41 -40.85 -14.26 -8.95
CA PHE A 41 -42.30 -14.07 -8.81
C PHE A 41 -42.89 -13.27 -9.98
N GLN A 42 -42.19 -12.26 -10.50
CA GLN A 42 -42.66 -11.51 -11.67
C GLN A 42 -42.75 -12.37 -12.92
N PHE A 43 -41.77 -13.26 -13.15
CA PHE A 43 -41.83 -14.20 -14.26
C PHE A 43 -42.98 -15.19 -14.09
N GLN A 44 -43.14 -15.79 -12.91
CA GLN A 44 -44.25 -16.71 -12.63
C GLN A 44 -45.62 -16.06 -12.85
N SER A 45 -45.79 -14.81 -12.43
CA SER A 45 -47.09 -14.11 -12.52
C SER A 45 -47.49 -13.75 -13.96
N ARG A 46 -46.55 -13.78 -14.90
CA ARG A 46 -46.76 -13.33 -16.28
C ARG A 46 -46.63 -14.46 -17.30
N SER A 47 -45.95 -15.56 -16.96
CA SER A 47 -45.57 -16.64 -17.89
C SER A 47 -46.67 -17.68 -18.12
N ASP A 48 -46.57 -18.42 -19.24
CA ASP A 48 -47.42 -19.58 -19.52
C ASP A 48 -47.13 -20.79 -18.60
N GLN A 49 -48.03 -21.78 -18.59
CA GLN A 49 -47.96 -22.99 -17.76
C GLN A 49 -46.60 -23.75 -17.74
N PRO A 50 -45.92 -24.01 -18.87
CA PRO A 50 -44.63 -24.73 -18.86
C PRO A 50 -43.49 -23.93 -18.23
N ASP A 51 -43.39 -22.63 -18.50
CA ASP A 51 -42.39 -21.74 -17.90
C ASP A 51 -42.63 -21.57 -16.39
N THR A 52 -43.89 -21.57 -15.98
CA THR A 52 -44.32 -21.41 -14.59
C THR A 52 -43.70 -22.50 -13.69
N LYS A 53 -43.59 -23.75 -14.17
CA LYS A 53 -42.96 -24.85 -13.42
C LYS A 53 -41.46 -24.62 -13.22
N THR A 54 -40.75 -24.24 -14.28
CA THR A 54 -39.31 -23.91 -14.22
C THR A 54 -39.05 -22.78 -13.23
N TRP A 55 -39.84 -21.70 -13.31
CA TRP A 55 -39.70 -20.59 -12.39
C TRP A 55 -40.12 -20.92 -10.95
N ALA A 56 -41.09 -21.81 -10.74
CA ALA A 56 -41.45 -22.31 -9.41
C ALA A 56 -40.28 -23.08 -8.77
N ALA A 57 -39.61 -23.93 -9.55
CA ALA A 57 -38.44 -24.68 -9.09
C ALA A 57 -37.25 -23.77 -8.76
N ILE A 58 -36.96 -22.78 -9.62
CA ILE A 58 -35.92 -21.76 -9.36
C ILE A 58 -36.24 -20.95 -8.10
N HIS A 59 -37.49 -20.52 -7.94
CA HIS A 59 -37.93 -19.78 -6.77
C HIS A 59 -37.75 -20.59 -5.49
N LEU A 60 -38.11 -21.88 -5.50
CA LEU A 60 -37.86 -22.78 -4.37
C LEU A 60 -36.35 -22.94 -4.10
N SER A 61 -35.54 -23.14 -5.14
CA SER A 61 -34.08 -23.25 -5.03
C SER A 61 -33.46 -21.99 -4.40
N LEU A 62 -33.94 -20.80 -4.77
CA LEU A 62 -33.50 -19.54 -4.17
C LEU A 62 -33.93 -19.39 -2.71
N ILE A 63 -35.13 -19.84 -2.34
CA ILE A 63 -35.58 -19.85 -0.93
C ILE A 63 -34.69 -20.77 -0.08
N VAL A 64 -34.43 -21.98 -0.58
CA VAL A 64 -33.56 -22.95 0.10
C VAL A 64 -32.12 -22.41 0.17
N CYS A 65 -31.61 -21.82 -0.91
CA CYS A 65 -30.30 -21.16 -0.94
C CYS A 65 -30.22 -20.02 0.09
N ARG A 66 -31.27 -19.20 0.23
CA ARG A 66 -31.32 -18.15 1.25
C ARG A 66 -31.21 -18.74 2.65
N HIS A 67 -31.96 -19.80 2.93
CA HIS A 67 -31.97 -20.44 4.24
C HIS A 67 -30.60 -21.07 4.58
N LEU A 68 -30.04 -21.84 3.65
CA LEU A 68 -28.77 -22.55 3.84
C LEU A 68 -27.56 -21.61 3.96
N ASN A 69 -27.58 -20.49 3.23
CA ASN A 69 -26.44 -19.56 3.15
C ASN A 69 -26.62 -18.30 4.02
N SER A 70 -27.58 -18.28 4.96
CA SER A 70 -27.80 -17.18 5.92
C SER A 70 -26.78 -17.21 7.09
N GLY A 71 -25.53 -17.51 6.79
CA GLY A 71 -24.45 -17.72 7.76
C GLY A 71 -23.60 -18.95 7.40
N PRO A 72 -22.84 -19.50 8.37
CA PRO A 72 -22.18 -20.78 8.19
C PRO A 72 -23.18 -21.91 7.96
N LEU A 73 -22.77 -22.93 7.20
CA LEU A 73 -23.62 -24.07 6.91
C LEU A 73 -23.85 -24.88 8.19
N GLU A 74 -25.08 -25.37 8.39
CA GLU A 74 -25.43 -26.18 9.55
C GLU A 74 -25.77 -27.60 9.15
N LYS A 75 -25.22 -28.58 9.87
CA LYS A 75 -25.47 -30.01 9.62
C LYS A 75 -26.97 -30.32 9.51
N ALA A 76 -27.78 -29.85 10.47
CA ALA A 76 -29.21 -30.12 10.50
C ALA A 76 -29.95 -29.53 9.29
N ALA A 77 -29.62 -28.31 8.88
CA ALA A 77 -30.22 -27.67 7.71
C ALA A 77 -29.80 -28.34 6.40
N ILE A 78 -28.56 -28.80 6.30
CA ILE A 78 -28.06 -29.57 5.15
C ILE A 78 -28.80 -30.91 5.04
N LEU A 79 -28.95 -31.65 6.14
CA LEU A 79 -29.65 -32.95 6.15
C LEU A 79 -31.14 -32.78 5.80
N ASP A 80 -31.80 -31.76 6.34
CA ASP A 80 -33.17 -31.41 5.96
C ASP A 80 -33.27 -31.11 4.46
N ALA A 81 -32.33 -30.33 3.91
CA ALA A 81 -32.27 -30.03 2.49
C ALA A 81 -32.00 -31.26 1.62
N PHE A 82 -31.14 -32.19 2.05
CA PHE A 82 -30.89 -33.46 1.36
C PHE A 82 -32.16 -34.32 1.28
N SER A 83 -32.95 -34.38 2.37
CA SER A 83 -34.21 -35.14 2.40
C SER A 83 -35.29 -34.57 1.46
N LYS A 84 -35.22 -33.27 1.18
CA LYS A 84 -36.18 -32.53 0.34
C LYS A 84 -35.68 -32.32 -1.08
N LEU A 85 -34.54 -32.89 -1.46
CA LEU A 85 -33.96 -32.67 -2.78
C LEU A 85 -34.86 -33.25 -3.88
N ARG A 86 -35.21 -32.40 -4.83
CA ARG A 86 -36.01 -32.75 -6.02
C ARG A 86 -35.15 -32.64 -7.29
N SER A 87 -35.57 -33.30 -8.37
CA SER A 87 -34.87 -33.26 -9.67
C SER A 87 -34.88 -31.87 -10.32
N ASP A 88 -35.92 -31.08 -10.05
CA ASP A 88 -36.12 -29.73 -10.59
C ASP A 88 -35.48 -28.62 -9.74
N CYS A 89 -35.14 -28.90 -8.48
CA CYS A 89 -34.70 -27.90 -7.51
C CYS A 89 -33.33 -28.26 -6.92
N PRO A 90 -32.22 -27.80 -7.51
CA PRO A 90 -30.90 -28.11 -7.01
C PRO A 90 -30.58 -27.29 -5.75
N LEU A 91 -29.69 -27.85 -4.93
CA LEU A 91 -29.15 -27.20 -3.73
C LEU A 91 -27.91 -26.40 -4.10
N VAL A 92 -27.82 -25.19 -3.57
CA VAL A 92 -26.70 -24.28 -3.79
C VAL A 92 -26.06 -23.96 -2.44
N LEU A 93 -24.84 -24.43 -2.25
CA LEU A 93 -24.08 -24.26 -1.02
C LEU A 93 -22.86 -23.38 -1.29
N TYR A 94 -22.74 -22.28 -0.54
CA TYR A 94 -21.55 -21.44 -0.53
C TYR A 94 -20.68 -21.79 0.67
N ILE A 95 -19.55 -22.43 0.41
CA ILE A 95 -18.57 -22.85 1.41
C ILE A 95 -17.59 -21.69 1.58
N ARG A 96 -18.00 -20.70 2.38
CA ARG A 96 -17.37 -19.36 2.46
C ARG A 96 -15.86 -19.39 2.70
N GLU A 97 -15.43 -20.10 3.74
CA GLU A 97 -14.01 -20.13 4.15
C GLU A 97 -13.12 -20.86 3.13
N GLN A 98 -13.71 -21.65 2.22
CA GLN A 98 -12.99 -22.37 1.15
C GLN A 98 -13.20 -21.76 -0.24
N ASN A 99 -13.77 -20.55 -0.35
CA ASN A 99 -13.97 -19.88 -1.64
C ASN A 99 -14.64 -20.78 -2.72
N ALA A 100 -15.54 -21.68 -2.32
CA ALA A 100 -16.10 -22.70 -3.20
C ALA A 100 -17.63 -22.67 -3.20
N ALA A 101 -18.21 -22.84 -4.38
CA ALA A 101 -19.62 -23.10 -4.57
C ALA A 101 -19.81 -24.58 -4.91
N LEU A 102 -20.72 -25.25 -4.19
CA LEU A 102 -21.12 -26.63 -4.44
C LEU A 102 -22.60 -26.65 -4.80
N VAL A 103 -22.92 -27.13 -6.00
CA VAL A 103 -24.29 -27.32 -6.48
C VAL A 103 -24.58 -28.81 -6.53
N ILE A 104 -25.68 -29.23 -5.90
CA ILE A 104 -26.11 -30.64 -5.85
C ILE A 104 -27.46 -30.75 -6.52
N ARG A 105 -27.57 -31.59 -7.54
CA ARG A 105 -28.82 -31.79 -8.30
C ARG A 105 -29.06 -33.27 -8.56
N SER A 106 -30.33 -33.67 -8.59
CA SER A 106 -30.70 -35.02 -9.00
C SER A 106 -30.95 -35.05 -10.51
N GLU A 107 -30.46 -36.10 -11.17
CA GLU A 107 -30.71 -36.37 -12.58
C GLU A 107 -31.32 -37.77 -12.71
N SER A 108 -32.27 -37.91 -13.63
CA SER A 108 -32.91 -39.20 -13.93
C SER A 108 -32.72 -39.49 -15.41
N LYS A 109 -31.94 -40.53 -15.71
CA LYS A 109 -31.66 -41.00 -17.08
C LYS A 109 -31.98 -42.49 -17.14
N HIS A 110 -32.83 -42.90 -18.09
CA HIS A 110 -33.14 -44.31 -18.37
C HIS A 110 -33.42 -45.15 -17.10
N ASP A 111 -34.36 -44.70 -16.26
CA ASP A 111 -34.73 -45.29 -14.95
C ASP A 111 -33.65 -45.32 -13.85
N ALA A 112 -32.41 -44.90 -14.13
CA ALA A 112 -31.38 -44.70 -13.11
C ALA A 112 -31.42 -43.26 -12.56
N LYS A 113 -31.58 -43.13 -11.24
CA LYS A 113 -31.49 -41.86 -10.53
C LYS A 113 -30.05 -41.65 -10.05
N SER A 114 -29.43 -40.55 -10.46
CA SER A 114 -28.10 -40.15 -10.03
C SER A 114 -28.12 -38.77 -9.39
N MET A 115 -27.05 -38.49 -8.66
CA MET A 115 -26.82 -37.26 -7.92
C MET A 115 -25.57 -36.61 -8.47
N ILE A 116 -25.73 -35.42 -9.05
CA ILE A 116 -24.64 -34.67 -9.67
C ILE A 116 -24.19 -33.56 -8.73
N PHE A 117 -22.89 -33.55 -8.48
CA PHE A 117 -22.17 -32.56 -7.71
C PHE A 117 -21.36 -31.70 -8.67
N GLU A 118 -21.59 -30.40 -8.66
CA GLU A 118 -20.87 -29.42 -9.48
C GLU A 118 -20.15 -28.45 -8.55
N VAL A 119 -18.85 -28.25 -8.77
CA VAL A 119 -18.05 -27.30 -8.01
C VAL A 119 -17.45 -26.23 -8.92
N PHE A 120 -17.39 -25.02 -8.40
CA PHE A 120 -16.59 -23.94 -8.98
C PHE A 120 -16.15 -22.96 -7.89
N GLU A 121 -15.09 -22.23 -8.19
CA GLU A 121 -14.55 -21.18 -7.32
C GLU A 121 -15.48 -19.97 -7.28
N ALA A 122 -15.71 -19.42 -6.08
CA ALA A 122 -16.69 -18.37 -5.86
C ALA A 122 -16.14 -16.96 -6.18
N SER A 123 -14.83 -16.79 -6.13
CA SER A 123 -14.19 -15.48 -6.21
C SER A 123 -12.71 -15.65 -6.61
N PRO A 124 -12.21 -14.95 -7.65
CA PRO A 124 -10.84 -15.10 -8.15
C PRO A 124 -9.80 -14.43 -7.25
N SER A 125 -8.52 -14.81 -7.41
CA SER A 125 -7.40 -14.15 -6.73
C SER A 125 -7.25 -12.68 -7.09
N SER A 126 -6.72 -11.89 -6.16
CA SER A 126 -6.50 -10.45 -6.34
C SER A 126 -5.58 -10.17 -7.52
N GLU A 127 -4.54 -10.99 -7.70
CA GLU A 127 -3.66 -10.94 -8.88
C GLU A 127 -4.44 -11.11 -10.19
N SER A 128 -5.31 -12.14 -10.26
CA SER A 128 -6.11 -12.39 -11.45
C SER A 128 -7.06 -11.24 -11.78
N VAL A 129 -7.64 -10.61 -10.75
CA VAL A 129 -8.53 -9.45 -10.91
C VAL A 129 -7.74 -8.24 -11.42
N LEU A 130 -6.61 -7.92 -10.78
CA LEU A 130 -5.80 -6.75 -11.12
C LEU A 130 -5.11 -6.90 -12.49
N ALA A 131 -4.76 -8.11 -12.90
CA ALA A 131 -4.19 -8.41 -14.21
C ALA A 131 -5.24 -8.36 -15.34
N ALA A 132 -6.53 -8.52 -15.02
CA ALA A 132 -7.58 -8.54 -16.02
C ALA A 132 -7.89 -7.13 -16.55
N GLY A 133 -7.60 -6.86 -17.82
CA GLY A 133 -7.82 -5.53 -18.40
C GLY A 133 -9.29 -5.04 -18.46
N ASN A 134 -10.30 -5.92 -18.31
CA ASN A 134 -11.72 -5.54 -18.29
C ASN A 134 -12.62 -6.56 -17.59
N ALA A 135 -12.47 -7.84 -17.93
CA ALA A 135 -13.23 -8.93 -17.34
C ALA A 135 -12.49 -10.26 -17.50
N LEU A 136 -12.56 -11.10 -16.48
CA LEU A 136 -12.10 -12.48 -16.52
C LEU A 136 -12.98 -13.30 -17.47
N GLN A 137 -12.38 -14.21 -18.22
CA GLN A 137 -13.10 -15.26 -18.93
C GLN A 137 -13.04 -16.52 -18.09
N TRP A 138 -14.19 -17.03 -17.69
CA TRP A 138 -14.26 -18.10 -16.70
C TRP A 138 -15.32 -19.13 -17.08
N ASP A 139 -14.94 -20.40 -17.08
CA ASP A 139 -15.81 -21.52 -17.44
C ASP A 139 -16.47 -22.15 -16.20
N PHE A 140 -17.77 -22.42 -16.30
CA PHE A 140 -18.57 -22.99 -15.22
C PHE A 140 -19.42 -24.17 -15.71
N PRO A 141 -19.62 -25.22 -14.88
CA PRO A 141 -18.91 -25.49 -13.63
C PRO A 141 -17.44 -25.89 -13.90
N GLY A 142 -16.59 -25.78 -12.88
CA GLY A 142 -15.18 -26.16 -13.00
C GLY A 142 -14.98 -27.68 -13.05
N ARG A 143 -15.72 -28.41 -12.19
CA ARG A 143 -15.70 -29.87 -12.15
C ARG A 143 -17.09 -30.40 -11.79
N ALA A 144 -17.45 -31.55 -12.34
CA ALA A 144 -18.70 -32.23 -12.05
C ALA A 144 -18.46 -33.74 -11.86
N VAL A 145 -19.15 -34.32 -10.88
CA VAL A 145 -19.08 -35.74 -10.52
C VAL A 145 -20.50 -36.24 -10.27
N GLN A 146 -20.79 -37.48 -10.65
CA GLN A 146 -22.04 -38.14 -10.36
C GLN A 146 -21.84 -39.34 -9.43
N ILE A 147 -22.78 -39.56 -8.51
CA ILE A 147 -22.90 -40.79 -7.71
C ILE A 147 -24.31 -41.36 -7.85
N SER A 148 -24.51 -42.64 -7.54
CA SER A 148 -25.85 -43.25 -7.57
C SER A 148 -26.73 -42.64 -6.47
N ALA A 149 -28.04 -42.60 -6.72
CA ALA A 149 -28.99 -42.18 -5.68
C ALA A 149 -28.90 -43.10 -4.45
N ASP A 150 -28.74 -44.41 -4.63
CA ASP A 150 -28.66 -45.36 -3.51
C ASP A 150 -27.49 -45.03 -2.56
N GLU A 151 -26.33 -44.68 -3.11
CA GLU A 151 -25.18 -44.28 -2.32
C GLU A 151 -25.42 -42.97 -1.59
N PHE A 152 -26.00 -41.98 -2.28
CA PHE A 152 -26.32 -40.68 -1.68
C PHE A 152 -27.34 -40.79 -0.54
N HIS A 153 -28.31 -41.70 -0.63
CA HIS A 153 -29.36 -41.86 0.40
C HIS A 153 -28.91 -42.71 1.59
N LYS A 154 -27.67 -43.23 1.61
CA LYS A 154 -27.12 -43.85 2.82
C LYS A 154 -27.00 -42.79 3.92
N ASN A 155 -27.64 -43.04 5.07
CA ASN A 155 -27.58 -42.13 6.22
C ASN A 155 -26.13 -41.79 6.63
N SER A 156 -25.25 -42.79 6.64
CA SER A 156 -23.83 -42.60 6.97
C SER A 156 -23.11 -41.65 6.02
N PHE A 157 -23.44 -41.70 4.72
CA PHE A 157 -22.87 -40.81 3.71
C PHE A 157 -23.36 -39.38 3.90
N GLN A 158 -24.68 -39.18 4.02
CA GLN A 158 -25.27 -37.85 4.21
C GLN A 158 -24.77 -37.18 5.50
N GLU A 159 -24.69 -37.93 6.59
CA GLU A 159 -24.17 -37.43 7.86
C GLU A 159 -22.70 -37.02 7.75
N SER A 160 -21.86 -37.85 7.14
CA SER A 160 -20.43 -37.56 6.96
C SER A 160 -20.22 -36.33 6.08
N LEU A 161 -20.95 -36.24 4.97
CA LEU A 161 -20.88 -35.09 4.07
C LEU A 161 -21.39 -33.80 4.74
N ALA A 162 -22.49 -33.86 5.49
CA ALA A 162 -23.04 -32.70 6.19
C ALA A 162 -22.10 -32.20 7.30
N ILE A 163 -21.45 -33.10 8.05
CA ILE A 163 -20.43 -32.76 9.05
C ILE A 163 -19.24 -32.07 8.36
N PHE A 164 -18.74 -32.65 7.28
CA PHE A 164 -17.62 -32.08 6.52
C PHE A 164 -17.93 -30.67 6.00
N LEU A 165 -19.12 -30.47 5.40
CA LEU A 165 -19.53 -29.18 4.85
C LEU A 165 -19.75 -28.11 5.93
N GLU A 166 -20.31 -28.49 7.09
CA GLU A 166 -20.42 -27.59 8.26
C GLU A 166 -19.02 -27.14 8.69
N GLN A 167 -18.08 -28.08 8.90
CA GLN A 167 -16.71 -27.76 9.30
C GLN A 167 -15.98 -26.89 8.28
N ALA A 168 -16.01 -27.27 7.00
CA ALA A 168 -15.38 -26.54 5.91
C ALA A 168 -15.94 -25.11 5.76
N SER A 169 -17.20 -24.88 6.13
CA SER A 169 -17.82 -23.55 6.08
C SER A 169 -17.45 -22.63 7.25
N ILE A 170 -16.90 -23.16 8.35
CA ILE A 170 -16.55 -22.39 9.56
C ILE A 170 -15.03 -22.29 9.75
N GLU A 171 -14.26 -23.27 9.28
CA GLU A 171 -12.82 -23.38 9.55
C GLU A 171 -11.98 -22.94 8.35
N SER A 172 -11.09 -21.97 8.56
CA SER A 172 -10.07 -21.64 7.58
C SER A 172 -8.87 -22.57 7.71
N LEU A 173 -8.36 -23.05 6.57
CA LEU A 173 -7.16 -23.88 6.50
C LEU A 173 -6.00 -23.10 5.88
N LYS A 174 -5.00 -22.78 6.70
CA LYS A 174 -3.80 -21.99 6.35
C LYS A 174 -2.99 -22.50 5.16
N ARG A 175 -3.17 -23.78 4.80
CA ARG A 175 -2.53 -24.37 3.63
C ARG A 175 -3.13 -23.82 2.33
N PHE A 176 -4.40 -23.45 2.34
CA PHE A 176 -5.14 -22.94 1.20
C PHE A 176 -5.32 -21.41 1.24
N GLU A 177 -4.98 -20.76 2.36
CA GLU A 177 -4.93 -19.29 2.41
C GLU A 177 -3.82 -18.73 1.52
N ALA A 178 -4.10 -17.61 0.86
CA ALA A 178 -3.14 -16.90 0.03
C ALA A 178 -1.88 -16.48 0.81
N ARG A 179 -0.77 -16.30 0.08
CA ARG A 179 0.53 -15.98 0.69
C ARG A 179 1.23 -14.82 0.00
N ALA A 180 1.91 -14.01 0.81
CA ALA A 180 2.75 -12.90 0.36
C ALA A 180 4.10 -12.92 1.08
N THR A 181 5.15 -12.42 0.42
CA THR A 181 6.50 -12.36 1.00
C THR A 181 6.75 -10.99 1.64
N LYS A 182 7.24 -10.97 2.89
CA LYS A 182 7.74 -9.77 3.54
C LYS A 182 8.93 -10.11 4.45
N ALA A 183 10.01 -9.33 4.35
CA ALA A 183 11.28 -9.58 5.03
C ALA A 183 11.72 -11.05 4.86
N ASP A 184 11.74 -11.50 3.60
CA ASP A 184 12.08 -12.87 3.16
C ASP A 184 11.26 -13.99 3.81
N THR A 185 10.17 -13.63 4.52
CA THR A 185 9.26 -14.56 5.18
C THR A 185 7.97 -14.67 4.39
N LEU A 186 7.55 -15.91 4.12
CA LEU A 186 6.27 -16.21 3.48
C LEU A 186 5.13 -16.16 4.51
N LEU A 187 4.19 -15.24 4.32
CA LEU A 187 3.13 -14.92 5.28
C LEU A 187 1.77 -15.16 4.67
N ILE A 188 0.81 -15.46 5.54
CA ILE A 188 -0.61 -15.51 5.17
C ILE A 188 -1.07 -14.11 4.79
N GLU A 189 -1.60 -13.97 3.59
CA GLU A 189 -2.23 -12.75 3.07
C GLU A 189 -3.74 -12.87 3.23
N ALA A 190 -4.24 -12.39 4.38
CA ALA A 190 -5.66 -12.52 4.72
C ALA A 190 -6.57 -11.65 3.87
N ARG A 191 -6.03 -10.72 3.07
CA ARG A 191 -6.81 -9.83 2.20
C ARG A 191 -7.14 -10.44 0.85
N ASP A 192 -6.49 -11.56 0.50
CA ASP A 192 -6.71 -12.26 -0.75
C ASP A 192 -7.60 -13.51 -0.56
N THR A 193 -7.91 -14.22 -1.64
CA THR A 193 -8.83 -15.36 -1.63
C THR A 193 -8.18 -16.67 -1.23
N THR A 194 -8.92 -17.50 -0.49
CA THR A 194 -8.57 -18.91 -0.27
C THR A 194 -8.64 -19.71 -1.58
N ASP A 195 -7.72 -20.65 -1.77
CA ASP A 195 -7.78 -21.66 -2.83
C ASP A 195 -8.92 -22.67 -2.57
N PRO A 196 -9.81 -22.92 -3.54
CA PRO A 196 -10.93 -23.87 -3.39
C PRO A 196 -10.54 -25.35 -3.35
N ALA A 197 -9.26 -25.70 -3.36
CA ALA A 197 -8.73 -27.05 -3.44
C ALA A 197 -9.30 -28.02 -2.38
N LEU A 198 -9.67 -27.57 -1.17
CA LEU A 198 -10.32 -28.46 -0.19
C LEU A 198 -11.60 -29.10 -0.76
N ILE A 199 -12.37 -28.34 -1.55
CA ILE A 199 -13.59 -28.85 -2.15
C ILE A 199 -13.28 -29.42 -3.53
N SER A 200 -12.59 -28.67 -4.39
CA SER A 200 -12.39 -29.04 -5.80
C SER A 200 -11.36 -30.16 -6.02
N GLN A 201 -10.35 -30.28 -5.15
CA GLN A 201 -9.22 -31.21 -5.27
C GLN A 201 -9.15 -32.25 -4.14
N MET A 202 -10.02 -32.19 -3.12
CA MET A 202 -10.14 -33.24 -2.10
C MET A 202 -11.54 -33.85 -2.03
N LEU A 203 -12.61 -33.06 -1.84
CA LEU A 203 -13.97 -33.61 -1.82
C LEU A 203 -14.36 -34.22 -3.18
N MET A 204 -14.16 -33.51 -4.29
CA MET A 204 -14.59 -34.01 -5.60
C MET A 204 -13.91 -35.32 -6.01
N PRO A 205 -12.59 -35.53 -5.84
CA PRO A 205 -11.98 -36.84 -6.07
C PRO A 205 -12.55 -37.97 -5.19
N LEU A 206 -12.90 -37.69 -3.93
CA LEU A 206 -13.53 -38.70 -3.06
C LEU A 206 -14.91 -39.10 -3.59
N LEU A 207 -15.71 -38.13 -4.05
CA LEU A 207 -16.98 -38.40 -4.70
C LEU A 207 -16.80 -39.17 -6.01
N GLU A 208 -15.75 -38.86 -6.77
CA GLU A 208 -15.43 -39.53 -8.03
C GLU A 208 -15.08 -41.00 -7.83
N ALA A 209 -14.32 -41.32 -6.78
CA ALA A 209 -13.99 -42.70 -6.42
C ALA A 209 -15.23 -43.55 -6.06
N ILE A 210 -16.28 -42.90 -5.55
CA ILE A 210 -17.56 -43.54 -5.20
C ILE A 210 -18.49 -43.66 -6.42
N GLY A 211 -18.32 -42.80 -7.40
CA GLY A 211 -19.17 -42.75 -8.60
C GLY A 211 -18.35 -42.62 -9.88
N SER A 212 -18.54 -41.53 -10.60
CA SER A 212 -17.81 -41.25 -11.85
C SER A 212 -17.79 -39.76 -12.19
N VAL A 213 -16.83 -39.35 -13.02
CA VAL A 213 -16.84 -38.03 -13.65
C VAL A 213 -18.03 -37.93 -14.60
N VAL A 214 -18.70 -36.78 -14.61
CA VAL A 214 -19.78 -36.50 -15.56
C VAL A 214 -19.48 -35.21 -16.30
N GLU A 215 -19.72 -35.21 -17.61
CA GLU A 215 -19.70 -33.99 -18.40
C GLU A 215 -21.05 -33.29 -18.28
N THR A 216 -21.03 -32.08 -17.72
CA THR A 216 -22.19 -31.21 -17.64
C THR A 216 -22.02 -30.06 -18.63
N PRO A 217 -23.12 -29.50 -19.18
CA PRO A 217 -23.04 -28.35 -20.08
C PRO A 217 -22.26 -27.20 -19.44
N ARG A 218 -21.06 -26.94 -19.96
CA ARG A 218 -20.22 -25.83 -19.51
C ARG A 218 -20.55 -24.59 -20.31
N PHE A 219 -20.49 -23.44 -19.65
CA PHE A 219 -20.56 -22.15 -20.33
C PHE A 219 -19.48 -21.20 -19.83
N ARG A 220 -18.99 -20.39 -20.76
CA ARG A 220 -18.03 -19.32 -20.47
C ARG A 220 -18.77 -18.06 -20.05
N LYS A 221 -18.42 -17.51 -18.88
CA LYS A 221 -18.95 -16.24 -18.38
C LYS A 221 -17.85 -15.19 -18.34
N ARG A 222 -18.21 -13.95 -18.69
CA ARG A 222 -17.36 -12.78 -18.45
C ARG A 222 -17.61 -12.26 -17.04
N VAL A 223 -16.63 -12.41 -16.15
CA VAL A 223 -16.73 -12.02 -14.74
C VAL A 223 -15.99 -10.71 -14.51
N ARG A 224 -16.69 -9.73 -13.96
CA ARG A 224 -16.13 -8.45 -13.53
C ARG A 224 -16.09 -8.41 -12.02
N ASP A 225 -14.93 -8.09 -11.49
CA ASP A 225 -14.61 -7.91 -10.08
C ASP A 225 -13.61 -6.75 -9.96
N ASP A 226 -13.37 -6.28 -8.74
CA ASP A 226 -12.37 -5.27 -8.43
C ASP A 226 -11.79 -5.54 -7.02
N VAL A 227 -10.56 -5.08 -6.77
CA VAL A 227 -9.89 -5.15 -5.47
C VAL A 227 -9.50 -3.74 -5.06
N ASN A 228 -10.40 -3.05 -4.36
CA ASN A 228 -10.22 -1.66 -3.99
C ASN A 228 -9.94 -1.53 -2.49
N ILE A 229 -8.80 -0.95 -2.12
CA ILE A 229 -8.42 -0.75 -0.72
C ILE A 229 -8.02 0.71 -0.45
N ASP A 230 -8.70 1.35 0.49
CA ASP A 230 -8.37 2.67 1.01
C ASP A 230 -8.38 2.63 2.54
N LYS A 231 -7.18 2.64 3.14
CA LYS A 231 -6.95 2.70 4.59
C LYS A 231 -7.81 1.72 5.43
N ALA A 232 -8.09 0.53 4.90
CA ALA A 232 -8.95 -0.48 5.54
C ALA A 232 -8.21 -1.79 5.90
N GLU A 233 -8.81 -2.61 6.77
CA GLU A 233 -8.30 -3.95 7.10
C GLU A 233 -8.43 -4.89 5.89
N PHE A 234 -9.61 -4.91 5.26
CA PHE A 234 -9.93 -5.72 4.08
C PHE A 234 -10.34 -4.84 2.89
N PRO A 235 -9.92 -5.18 1.66
CA PRO A 235 -10.38 -4.49 0.46
C PRO A 235 -11.89 -4.67 0.27
N TRP A 236 -12.52 -3.70 -0.39
CA TRP A 236 -13.79 -3.96 -1.04
C TRP A 236 -13.57 -4.92 -2.20
N ARG A 237 -14.41 -5.95 -2.27
CA ARG A 237 -14.45 -6.91 -3.36
C ARG A 237 -15.88 -7.23 -3.70
N ARG A 238 -16.14 -7.58 -4.96
CA ARG A 238 -17.49 -7.93 -5.37
C ARG A 238 -17.94 -9.21 -4.67
N LEU A 239 -19.16 -9.20 -4.18
CA LEU A 239 -19.71 -10.29 -3.36
C LEU A 239 -19.62 -11.65 -4.09
N PRO A 240 -18.93 -12.65 -3.53
CA PRO A 240 -18.79 -13.97 -4.16
C PRO A 240 -20.13 -14.65 -4.40
N LEU A 241 -21.05 -14.57 -3.43
CA LEU A 241 -22.40 -15.15 -3.54
C LEU A 241 -23.18 -14.60 -4.73
N TRP A 242 -22.94 -13.34 -5.14
CA TRP A 242 -23.55 -12.78 -6.34
C TRP A 242 -23.05 -13.42 -7.63
N LEU A 243 -21.80 -13.90 -7.68
CA LEU A 243 -21.34 -14.71 -8.80
C LEU A 243 -22.00 -16.08 -8.79
N ILE A 244 -22.04 -16.76 -7.62
CA ILE A 244 -22.65 -18.08 -7.45
C ILE A 244 -24.10 -18.06 -7.95
N LEU A 245 -24.92 -17.15 -7.44
CA LEU A 245 -26.32 -17.02 -7.83
C LEU A 245 -26.48 -16.81 -9.34
N ARG A 246 -25.64 -15.95 -9.94
CA ARG A 246 -25.68 -15.68 -11.38
C ARG A 246 -25.22 -16.86 -12.24
N VAL A 247 -24.31 -17.69 -11.75
CA VAL A 247 -23.83 -18.88 -12.45
C VAL A 247 -24.89 -19.96 -12.36
N THR A 248 -25.37 -20.26 -11.15
CA THR A 248 -26.34 -21.32 -10.91
C THR A 248 -27.68 -21.03 -11.57
N LEU A 249 -28.20 -19.79 -11.52
CA LEU A 249 -29.44 -19.42 -12.21
C LEU A 249 -29.34 -19.59 -13.73
N GLN A 250 -28.23 -19.16 -14.33
CA GLN A 250 -28.02 -19.33 -15.76
C GLN A 250 -27.92 -20.81 -16.12
N HIS A 251 -27.16 -21.59 -15.33
CA HIS A 251 -27.00 -23.02 -15.57
C HIS A 251 -28.34 -23.76 -15.47
N GLN A 252 -29.12 -23.52 -14.40
CA GLN A 252 -30.45 -24.11 -14.22
C GLN A 252 -31.38 -23.82 -15.39
N LEU A 253 -31.43 -22.57 -15.85
CA LEU A 253 -32.25 -22.18 -17.00
C LEU A 253 -31.79 -22.88 -18.29
N CYS A 254 -30.48 -22.98 -18.52
CA CYS A 254 -29.95 -23.71 -19.67
C CYS A 254 -30.24 -25.23 -19.61
N LEU A 255 -30.22 -25.84 -18.42
CA LEU A 255 -30.57 -27.25 -18.25
C LEU A 255 -32.06 -27.50 -18.48
N ALA A 256 -32.92 -26.60 -18.03
CA ALA A 256 -34.37 -26.75 -18.11
C ALA A 256 -34.95 -26.43 -19.50
N LEU A 257 -34.40 -25.40 -20.17
CA LEU A 257 -34.96 -24.84 -21.42
C LEU A 257 -34.02 -24.99 -22.62
N GLY A 258 -32.82 -25.54 -22.42
CA GLY A 258 -31.77 -25.56 -23.45
C GLY A 258 -30.92 -24.29 -23.45
N ASN A 259 -29.76 -24.36 -24.13
CA ASN A 259 -28.72 -23.34 -24.04
C ASN A 259 -29.12 -21.96 -24.57
N GLU A 260 -29.84 -21.90 -25.69
CA GLU A 260 -30.21 -20.63 -26.33
C GLU A 260 -31.34 -19.94 -25.58
N GLU A 261 -32.44 -20.65 -25.37
CA GLU A 261 -33.61 -20.13 -24.64
C GLU A 261 -33.28 -19.83 -23.18
N GLY A 262 -32.62 -20.75 -22.46
CA GLY A 262 -32.21 -20.53 -21.08
C GLY A 262 -31.30 -19.31 -20.90
N ARG A 263 -30.41 -19.05 -21.88
CA ARG A 263 -29.56 -17.85 -21.90
C ARG A 263 -30.38 -16.58 -22.12
N ALA A 264 -31.39 -16.61 -22.99
CA ALA A 264 -32.30 -15.48 -23.20
C ALA A 264 -33.05 -15.16 -21.89
N TYR A 265 -33.72 -16.16 -21.31
CA TYR A 265 -34.42 -16.04 -20.02
C TYR A 265 -33.54 -15.46 -18.92
N TYR A 266 -32.31 -15.95 -18.78
CA TYR A 266 -31.37 -15.44 -17.78
C TYR A 266 -31.06 -13.96 -17.98
N LYS A 267 -30.89 -13.50 -19.23
CA LYS A 267 -30.57 -12.10 -19.50
C LYS A 267 -31.76 -11.18 -19.23
N PHE A 268 -32.96 -11.56 -19.62
CA PHE A 268 -34.19 -10.83 -19.29
C PHE A 268 -34.40 -10.80 -17.78
N PHE A 269 -34.17 -11.92 -17.09
CA PHE A 269 -34.23 -12.01 -15.64
C PHE A 269 -33.31 -10.99 -14.96
N ILE A 270 -32.06 -10.87 -15.41
CA ILE A 270 -31.13 -9.85 -14.89
C ILE A 270 -31.64 -8.42 -15.19
N CYS A 271 -32.29 -8.17 -16.32
CA CYS A 271 -32.88 -6.86 -16.61
C CYS A 271 -34.01 -6.52 -15.63
N VAL A 272 -34.84 -7.49 -15.26
CA VAL A 272 -35.92 -7.34 -14.26
C VAL A 272 -35.34 -7.03 -12.88
N VAL A 273 -34.29 -7.75 -12.46
CA VAL A 273 -33.57 -7.45 -11.20
C VAL A 273 -33.03 -6.02 -11.19
N LEU A 274 -32.44 -5.57 -12.31
CA LEU A 274 -31.91 -4.21 -12.44
C LEU A 274 -33.03 -3.16 -12.46
N ALA A 275 -34.17 -3.43 -13.10
CA ALA A 275 -35.32 -2.52 -13.13
C ALA A 275 -35.93 -2.35 -11.73
N LYS A 276 -36.08 -3.44 -10.96
CA LYS A 276 -36.52 -3.35 -9.57
C LYS A 276 -35.53 -2.58 -8.69
N LEU A 277 -34.24 -2.89 -8.81
CA LEU A 277 -33.21 -2.12 -8.10
C LEU A 277 -33.28 -0.64 -8.48
N LEU A 278 -33.47 -0.33 -9.77
CA LEU A 278 -33.60 1.06 -10.24
C LEU A 278 -34.78 1.76 -9.57
N LYS A 279 -35.93 1.09 -9.47
CA LYS A 279 -37.12 1.61 -8.79
C LYS A 279 -36.85 1.89 -7.30
N ASP A 280 -36.13 1.01 -6.62
CA ASP A 280 -35.82 1.18 -5.20
C ASP A 280 -34.80 2.29 -4.94
N CYS A 281 -33.88 2.54 -5.88
CA CYS A 281 -32.88 3.60 -5.74
C CYS A 281 -33.47 5.01 -5.85
N ILE A 282 -34.68 5.15 -6.41
CA ILE A 282 -35.34 6.43 -6.64
C ILE A 282 -35.51 7.19 -5.32
N GLY A 283 -35.01 8.42 -5.26
CA GLY A 283 -35.12 9.30 -4.09
C GLY A 283 -34.23 8.91 -2.90
N LEU A 284 -33.54 7.77 -2.96
CA LEU A 284 -32.64 7.29 -1.90
C LEU A 284 -31.15 7.43 -2.27
N LEU A 285 -30.80 7.14 -3.53
CA LEU A 285 -29.42 7.28 -4.02
C LEU A 285 -29.23 8.59 -4.81
N SER A 286 -27.97 8.96 -5.04
CA SER A 286 -27.65 10.15 -5.83
C SER A 286 -28.12 10.01 -7.29
N GLN A 287 -28.46 11.15 -7.89
CA GLN A 287 -28.90 11.25 -9.28
C GLN A 287 -27.93 10.59 -10.28
N GLU A 288 -26.63 10.70 -10.02
CA GLU A 288 -25.57 10.09 -10.84
C GLU A 288 -25.65 8.56 -10.83
N LEU A 289 -25.83 7.94 -9.66
CA LEU A 289 -25.95 6.50 -9.50
C LEU A 289 -27.24 5.97 -10.14
N ILE A 290 -28.36 6.68 -9.96
CA ILE A 290 -29.64 6.33 -10.60
C ILE A 290 -29.50 6.39 -12.13
N THR A 291 -28.89 7.46 -12.65
CA THR A 291 -28.65 7.63 -14.09
C THR A 291 -27.75 6.51 -14.64
N LEU A 292 -26.70 6.16 -13.91
CA LEU A 292 -25.80 5.07 -14.28
C LEU A 292 -26.54 3.73 -14.39
N LEU A 293 -27.37 3.39 -13.41
CA LEU A 293 -28.16 2.15 -13.42
C LEU A 293 -29.19 2.15 -14.55
N LYS A 294 -29.88 3.27 -14.77
CA LYS A 294 -30.80 3.45 -15.90
C LYS A 294 -30.10 3.18 -17.24
N VAL A 295 -28.95 3.83 -17.48
CA VAL A 295 -28.16 3.63 -18.71
C VAL A 295 -27.71 2.19 -18.84
N LYS A 296 -27.30 1.54 -17.74
CA LYS A 296 -26.91 0.13 -17.74
C LYS A 296 -28.06 -0.79 -18.12
N LEU A 297 -29.26 -0.54 -17.62
CA LEU A 297 -30.48 -1.27 -17.98
C LEU A 297 -30.83 -1.07 -19.45
N CYS A 298 -30.96 0.18 -19.90
CA CYS A 298 -31.31 0.51 -21.28
C CYS A 298 -30.31 -0.10 -22.29
N ARG A 299 -29.01 -0.02 -21.99
CA ARG A 299 -27.97 -0.64 -22.82
C ARG A 299 -28.07 -2.17 -22.87
N ARG A 300 -28.58 -2.82 -21.81
CA ARG A 300 -28.81 -4.27 -21.82
C ARG A 300 -30.04 -4.63 -22.66
N LEU A 301 -31.10 -3.85 -22.60
CA LEU A 301 -32.29 -4.02 -23.43
C LEU A 301 -31.96 -3.85 -24.91
N ALA A 302 -31.25 -2.77 -25.28
CA ALA A 302 -30.80 -2.56 -26.66
C ALA A 302 -29.92 -3.72 -27.18
N LYS A 303 -29.09 -4.33 -26.32
CA LYS A 303 -28.33 -5.54 -26.70
C LYS A 303 -29.20 -6.76 -26.92
N LEU A 304 -30.30 -6.90 -26.19
CA LEU A 304 -31.25 -7.99 -26.37
C LEU A 304 -32.05 -7.81 -27.68
N GLU A 305 -32.46 -6.58 -27.99
CA GLU A 305 -33.09 -6.22 -29.28
C GLU A 305 -32.14 -6.51 -30.46
N MET A 306 -30.85 -6.18 -30.32
CA MET A 306 -29.85 -6.53 -31.33
C MET A 306 -29.70 -8.05 -31.50
N GLU A 307 -29.67 -8.82 -30.41
CA GLU A 307 -29.57 -10.29 -30.48
C GLU A 307 -30.80 -10.91 -31.16
N GLU A 308 -32.00 -10.41 -30.88
CA GLU A 308 -33.24 -10.78 -31.55
C GLU A 308 -33.17 -10.54 -33.07
N SER A 309 -32.71 -9.35 -33.48
CA SER A 309 -32.60 -8.99 -34.91
C SER A 309 -31.58 -9.84 -35.68
N GLN A 310 -30.54 -10.34 -35.01
CA GLN A 310 -29.46 -11.14 -35.62
C GLN A 310 -29.81 -12.62 -35.76
N LEU A 311 -30.58 -13.17 -34.81
CA LEU A 311 -30.94 -14.59 -34.80
C LEU A 311 -32.10 -14.92 -35.75
N GLY A 312 -32.82 -13.90 -36.24
CA GLY A 312 -34.01 -14.05 -37.10
C GLY A 312 -35.20 -14.61 -36.31
N GLN A 313 -36.31 -13.86 -36.25
CA GLN A 313 -37.59 -14.20 -35.59
C GLN A 313 -37.54 -15.38 -34.60
N SER A 314 -36.77 -15.21 -33.52
CA SER A 314 -36.78 -16.16 -32.40
C SER A 314 -38.01 -15.83 -31.55
N ASN A 315 -39.06 -16.67 -31.63
CA ASN A 315 -40.32 -16.52 -30.89
C ASN A 315 -40.09 -16.29 -29.36
N THR A 316 -38.97 -16.77 -28.81
CA THR A 316 -38.61 -16.55 -27.41
C THR A 316 -38.32 -15.08 -27.07
N TYR A 317 -37.58 -14.35 -27.91
CA TYR A 317 -37.22 -12.95 -27.60
C TYR A 317 -38.43 -12.03 -27.72
N GLU A 318 -39.21 -12.18 -28.79
CA GLU A 318 -40.46 -11.46 -29.02
C GLU A 318 -41.42 -11.68 -27.85
N ARG A 319 -41.67 -12.95 -27.47
CA ARG A 319 -42.46 -13.30 -26.28
C ARG A 319 -41.96 -12.63 -25.01
N LEU A 320 -40.65 -12.65 -24.76
CA LEU A 320 -40.06 -12.08 -23.54
C LEU A 320 -40.15 -10.54 -23.51
N PHE A 321 -40.04 -9.88 -24.66
CA PHE A 321 -40.26 -8.44 -24.79
C PHE A 321 -41.73 -8.08 -24.58
N ASP A 322 -42.67 -8.85 -25.12
CA ASP A 322 -44.10 -8.63 -24.87
C ASP A 322 -44.45 -8.83 -23.38
N LEU A 323 -43.86 -9.85 -22.76
CA LEU A 323 -44.08 -10.20 -21.35
C LEU A 323 -43.55 -9.14 -20.37
N MET A 324 -42.29 -8.73 -20.56
CA MET A 324 -41.53 -7.95 -19.58
C MET A 324 -41.24 -6.52 -20.02
N GLY A 325 -41.32 -6.23 -21.33
CA GLY A 325 -41.06 -4.93 -21.92
C GLY A 325 -41.91 -3.82 -21.31
N PRO A 326 -43.25 -3.96 -21.20
CA PRO A 326 -44.10 -2.93 -20.60
C PRO A 326 -43.66 -2.57 -19.17
N PHE A 327 -43.39 -3.58 -18.33
CA PHE A 327 -42.93 -3.36 -16.95
C PHE A 327 -41.60 -2.60 -16.88
N MET A 328 -40.64 -2.95 -17.73
CA MET A 328 -39.33 -2.28 -17.76
C MET A 328 -39.44 -0.87 -18.33
N LYS A 329 -40.30 -0.66 -19.34
CA LYS A 329 -40.57 0.64 -19.94
C LYS A 329 -41.18 1.60 -18.92
N ASP A 330 -42.21 1.19 -18.20
CA ASP A 330 -42.88 2.01 -17.18
C ASP A 330 -41.89 2.51 -16.12
N ILE A 331 -41.00 1.62 -15.65
CA ILE A 331 -39.96 1.98 -14.67
C ILE A 331 -38.97 2.99 -15.27
N VAL A 332 -38.48 2.75 -16.48
CA VAL A 332 -37.49 3.63 -17.13
C VAL A 332 -38.08 5.02 -17.41
N GLU A 333 -39.32 5.08 -17.90
CA GLU A 333 -40.02 6.35 -18.16
C GLU A 333 -40.30 7.11 -16.87
N GLY A 334 -40.77 6.43 -15.82
CA GLY A 334 -40.98 7.03 -14.51
C GLY A 334 -39.70 7.60 -13.90
N VAL A 335 -38.59 6.86 -14.00
CA VAL A 335 -37.26 7.31 -13.54
C VAL A 335 -36.77 8.50 -14.37
N ASN A 336 -36.96 8.48 -15.69
CA ASN A 336 -36.59 9.58 -16.57
C ASN A 336 -37.31 10.87 -16.20
N ALA A 337 -38.63 10.81 -15.99
CA ALA A 337 -39.42 11.98 -15.60
C ALA A 337 -38.92 12.60 -14.29
N GLN A 338 -38.58 11.76 -13.31
CA GLN A 338 -38.01 12.23 -12.04
C GLN A 338 -36.60 12.79 -12.20
N ILE A 339 -35.77 12.17 -13.04
CA ILE A 339 -34.42 12.65 -13.30
C ILE A 339 -34.49 14.06 -13.91
N GLU A 340 -35.33 14.26 -14.93
CA GLU A 340 -35.52 15.56 -15.58
C GLU A 340 -36.09 16.61 -14.63
N SER A 341 -37.04 16.22 -13.77
CA SER A 341 -37.59 17.10 -12.74
C SER A 341 -36.50 17.56 -11.75
N ALA A 342 -35.72 16.63 -11.19
CA ALA A 342 -34.64 16.96 -10.28
C ALA A 342 -33.55 17.81 -10.94
N TRP A 343 -33.22 17.53 -12.20
CA TRP A 343 -32.26 18.32 -12.97
C TRP A 343 -32.76 19.74 -13.25
N THR A 344 -34.04 19.90 -13.57
CA THR A 344 -34.68 21.21 -13.77
C THR A 344 -34.70 22.02 -12.47
N ASN A 345 -35.01 21.39 -11.34
CA ASN A 345 -34.94 22.01 -10.02
C ASN A 345 -33.50 22.41 -9.65
N PHE A 346 -32.51 21.58 -9.96
CA PHE A 346 -31.12 21.94 -9.76
C PHE A 346 -30.74 23.16 -10.61
N LYS A 347 -31.03 23.15 -11.91
CA LYS A 347 -30.77 24.29 -12.81
C LYS A 347 -31.38 25.58 -12.29
N THR A 348 -32.65 25.57 -11.91
CA THR A 348 -33.33 26.77 -11.40
C THR A 348 -32.67 27.29 -10.13
N ASN A 349 -32.30 26.42 -9.19
CA ASN A 349 -31.61 26.81 -7.96
C ASN A 349 -30.20 27.39 -8.17
N ILE A 350 -29.45 26.90 -9.16
CA ILE A 350 -28.09 27.39 -9.44
C ILE A 350 -28.05 28.53 -10.46
N THR A 351 -29.16 28.82 -11.13
CA THR A 351 -29.24 29.92 -12.11
C THR A 351 -29.12 31.22 -11.36
N ARG A 352 -27.95 31.86 -11.45
CA ARG A 352 -27.74 33.17 -10.87
C ARG A 352 -28.64 34.16 -11.60
N PRO A 353 -29.52 34.89 -10.89
CA PRO A 353 -30.25 35.98 -11.51
C PRO A 353 -29.22 37.05 -11.89
N ILE A 354 -28.97 37.21 -13.19
CA ILE A 354 -28.19 38.33 -13.70
C ILE A 354 -29.16 39.51 -13.77
N PRO A 355 -29.08 40.48 -12.85
CA PRO A 355 -29.95 41.65 -12.94
C PRO A 355 -29.61 42.40 -14.23
N MET A 356 -30.62 43.00 -14.84
CA MET A 356 -30.38 43.91 -15.95
C MET A 356 -29.48 45.04 -15.48
N LEU A 357 -28.36 45.25 -16.18
CA LEU A 357 -27.46 46.37 -15.92
C LEU A 357 -28.28 47.66 -16.11
N PRO A 358 -28.41 48.50 -15.06
CA PRO A 358 -29.13 49.74 -15.20
C PRO A 358 -28.43 50.60 -16.25
N HIS A 359 -29.20 51.26 -17.11
CA HIS A 359 -28.65 52.07 -18.21
C HIS A 359 -27.82 53.27 -17.70
N ARG A 360 -27.91 53.59 -16.41
CA ARG A 360 -27.10 54.61 -15.74
C ARG A 360 -26.66 54.08 -14.37
N ALA A 361 -25.42 54.38 -13.99
CA ALA A 361 -24.90 54.08 -12.67
C ALA A 361 -25.66 54.88 -11.60
N LYS A 362 -25.95 54.25 -10.45
CA LYS A 362 -26.43 54.98 -9.26
C LYS A 362 -25.31 55.90 -8.77
N GLU A 363 -25.66 57.05 -8.22
CA GLU A 363 -24.69 58.06 -7.78
C GLU A 363 -23.68 57.52 -6.76
N GLN A 364 -24.12 56.62 -5.88
CA GLN A 364 -23.25 55.91 -4.92
C GLN A 364 -22.22 54.99 -5.59
N ALA A 365 -22.52 54.46 -6.79
CA ALA A 365 -21.59 53.63 -7.55
C ALA A 365 -20.52 54.47 -8.27
N LEU A 366 -20.70 55.80 -8.33
CA LEU A 366 -19.66 56.75 -8.75
C LEU A 366 -18.71 57.10 -7.59
N GLN A 367 -18.99 56.62 -6.37
CA GLN A 367 -18.18 56.88 -5.19
C GLN A 367 -17.41 55.62 -4.80
N LEU A 368 -16.09 55.70 -4.81
CA LEU A 368 -15.21 54.62 -4.37
C LEU A 368 -14.68 54.94 -2.97
N SER A 369 -15.07 54.15 -1.97
CA SER A 369 -14.51 54.27 -0.62
C SER A 369 -13.18 53.53 -0.54
N LEU A 370 -12.12 54.25 -0.18
CA LEU A 370 -10.75 53.73 -0.03
C LEU A 370 -10.26 53.90 1.42
N PRO A 371 -10.87 53.21 2.39
CA PRO A 371 -10.67 53.48 3.82
C PRO A 371 -9.23 53.21 4.29
N ASN A 372 -8.49 52.36 3.59
CA ASN A 372 -7.11 52.00 3.92
C ASN A 372 -6.07 52.78 3.12
N SER A 373 -6.49 53.69 2.24
CA SER A 373 -5.60 54.45 1.37
C SER A 373 -5.25 55.82 1.93
N SER A 374 -5.81 56.24 3.07
CA SER A 374 -5.55 57.57 3.66
C SER A 374 -4.07 57.80 3.90
N ALA A 375 -3.41 56.90 4.64
CA ALA A 375 -1.99 57.04 4.97
C ALA A 375 -1.10 57.12 3.72
N TYR A 376 -1.43 56.37 2.66
CA TYR A 376 -0.69 56.40 1.39
C TYR A 376 -0.92 57.69 0.60
N LEU A 377 -2.16 58.17 0.55
CA LEU A 377 -2.51 59.42 -0.14
C LEU A 377 -1.99 60.64 0.62
N ASP A 378 -2.06 60.63 1.94
CA ASP A 378 -1.47 61.65 2.81
C ASP A 378 0.04 61.72 2.60
N HIS A 379 0.71 60.57 2.43
CA HIS A 379 2.13 60.50 2.12
C HIS A 379 2.47 61.06 0.72
N LEU A 380 1.64 60.76 -0.29
CA LEU A 380 1.79 61.29 -1.66
C LEU A 380 1.53 62.80 -1.76
N VAL A 381 0.62 63.33 -0.94
CA VAL A 381 0.31 64.77 -0.87
C VAL A 381 1.39 65.51 -0.08
N ALA A 382 1.99 64.87 0.92
CA ALA A 382 3.10 65.40 1.70
C ALA A 382 4.46 65.31 0.99
N GLU A 383 4.59 64.48 -0.06
CA GLU A 383 5.80 64.42 -0.87
C GLU A 383 5.99 65.72 -1.69
N PRO A 384 7.12 66.43 -1.55
CA PRO A 384 7.38 67.61 -2.35
C PRO A 384 7.51 67.21 -3.82
N ARG A 385 6.75 67.86 -4.70
CA ARG A 385 6.90 67.66 -6.15
C ARG A 385 8.31 68.03 -6.59
N LEU A 386 9.12 67.02 -6.88
CA LEU A 386 10.42 67.19 -7.52
C LEU A 386 10.20 67.77 -8.92
N GLU A 387 10.63 69.02 -9.12
CA GLU A 387 10.78 69.57 -10.46
C GLU A 387 11.74 68.69 -11.25
N MET A 388 11.25 68.14 -12.36
CA MET A 388 12.07 67.43 -13.33
C MET A 388 13.09 68.39 -13.95
N SER A 389 14.34 68.33 -13.52
CA SER A 389 15.45 68.92 -14.25
C SER A 389 16.70 68.04 -14.22
N LYS A 390 16.99 67.52 -15.42
CA LYS A 390 18.32 67.28 -16.02
C LYS A 390 19.31 66.32 -15.35
N LEU A 391 19.62 65.28 -16.14
CA LEU A 391 20.96 64.72 -16.41
C LEU A 391 21.89 64.39 -15.23
N VAL A 392 22.06 63.08 -15.05
CA VAL A 392 23.28 62.36 -14.64
C VAL A 392 24.46 63.25 -14.22
N ALA A 393 24.67 63.31 -12.91
CA ALA A 393 26.00 63.42 -12.32
C ALA A 393 26.05 62.45 -11.14
N ILE A 394 27.02 61.53 -11.17
CA ILE A 394 27.32 60.60 -10.08
C ILE A 394 27.56 61.44 -8.82
N HIS A 395 26.63 61.36 -7.87
CA HIS A 395 26.78 61.89 -6.52
C HIS A 395 26.67 60.72 -5.54
N ARG A 396 27.76 60.51 -4.79
CA ARG A 396 27.80 59.65 -3.61
C ARG A 396 26.64 60.03 -2.67
N PRO A 397 25.83 59.07 -2.18
CA PRO A 397 24.84 59.39 -1.18
C PRO A 397 25.51 59.66 0.18
N PRO A 398 24.98 60.59 0.99
CA PRO A 398 25.46 60.86 2.34
C PRO A 398 25.09 59.71 3.29
N PRO A 399 25.74 59.61 4.48
CA PRO A 399 25.62 58.46 5.35
C PRO A 399 24.24 58.42 5.99
N ASN A 400 23.41 57.46 5.59
CA ASN A 400 22.16 57.15 6.26
C ASN A 400 22.34 55.85 7.08
N ASN A 401 21.98 55.90 8.36
CA ASN A 401 22.32 54.94 9.42
C ASN A 401 21.79 53.49 9.24
N GLY A 402 21.12 53.17 8.12
CA GLY A 402 20.64 51.83 7.78
C GLY A 402 21.61 51.01 6.94
N SER A 403 22.30 51.63 5.96
CA SER A 403 23.27 50.95 5.10
C SER A 403 24.57 50.65 5.83
N MET A 404 24.94 51.47 6.81
CA MET A 404 26.12 51.24 7.64
C MET A 404 25.97 49.99 8.51
N LYS A 405 24.76 49.63 8.95
CA LYS A 405 24.48 48.38 9.70
C LYS A 405 24.55 47.13 8.83
N GLN A 406 24.07 47.19 7.58
CA GLN A 406 24.22 46.07 6.64
C GLN A 406 25.67 45.90 6.19
N VAL A 407 26.38 47.01 5.93
CA VAL A 407 27.80 46.97 5.59
C VAL A 407 28.66 46.56 6.79
N THR A 408 28.36 46.98 8.03
CA THR A 408 29.06 46.46 9.22
C THR A 408 28.69 45.02 9.52
N MET A 409 27.44 44.59 9.40
CA MET A 409 27.09 43.16 9.55
C MET A 409 27.75 42.27 8.48
N PHE A 410 27.83 42.76 7.24
CA PHE A 410 28.55 42.10 6.16
C PHE A 410 30.06 42.08 6.45
N SER A 411 30.66 43.23 6.75
CA SER A 411 32.10 43.33 7.02
C SER A 411 32.51 42.57 8.28
N ASP A 412 31.72 42.60 9.36
CA ASP A 412 31.94 41.85 10.60
C ASP A 412 31.86 40.35 10.36
N ARG A 413 30.99 39.89 9.44
CA ARG A 413 30.91 38.47 9.06
C ARG A 413 32.20 38.03 8.36
N TYR A 414 32.72 38.83 7.42
CA TYR A 414 33.96 38.52 6.70
C TYR A 414 35.21 38.68 7.59
N PHE A 415 35.26 39.69 8.47
CA PHE A 415 36.36 39.85 9.42
C PHE A 415 36.41 38.72 10.44
N LYS A 416 35.27 38.29 10.99
CA LYS A 416 35.20 37.11 11.88
C LYS A 416 35.59 35.81 11.19
N LEU A 417 35.32 35.69 9.89
CA LEU A 417 35.77 34.56 9.09
C LEU A 417 37.30 34.64 8.91
N ALA A 418 37.85 35.77 8.47
CA ALA A 418 39.29 35.98 8.30
C ALA A 418 40.09 35.77 9.60
N ASP A 419 39.62 36.27 10.74
CA ASP A 419 40.25 36.07 12.05
C ASP A 419 40.27 34.57 12.44
N ARG A 420 39.19 33.84 12.13
CA ARG A 420 39.13 32.38 12.34
C ARG A 420 40.08 31.64 11.42
N GLU A 421 40.20 32.04 10.15
CA GLU A 421 41.14 31.44 9.20
C GLU A 421 42.60 31.63 9.63
N MET A 422 42.95 32.81 10.16
CA MET A 422 44.25 33.08 10.78
C MET A 422 44.53 32.27 12.05
N PHE A 423 43.49 31.96 12.84
CA PHE A 423 43.64 31.13 14.05
C PHE A 423 43.90 29.66 13.70
N ILE A 424 43.18 29.12 12.71
CA ILE A 424 43.36 27.74 12.20
C ILE A 424 44.78 27.55 11.64
N GLU A 425 45.35 28.58 11.02
CA GLU A 425 46.71 28.57 10.48
C GLU A 425 47.80 28.41 11.56
N ASN A 426 47.52 28.79 12.81
CA ASN A 426 48.51 28.85 13.90
C ASN A 426 48.38 27.76 14.98
N GLU A 427 47.38 26.87 14.91
CA GLU A 427 47.17 25.84 15.94
C GLU A 427 48.05 24.59 15.70
N GLY A 428 49.13 24.46 16.49
CA GLY A 428 50.03 23.30 16.48
C GLY A 428 49.54 22.14 17.36
N VAL A 429 49.72 20.91 16.89
CA VAL A 429 49.38 19.68 17.63
C VAL A 429 50.34 19.50 18.81
N LEU A 430 49.88 19.81 20.02
CA LEU A 430 50.59 19.45 21.26
C LEU A 430 50.39 17.96 21.57
N ALA A 431 51.46 17.27 21.95
CA ALA A 431 51.40 15.87 22.36
C ALA A 431 50.60 15.73 23.67
N LEU A 432 49.42 15.12 23.59
CA LEU A 432 48.55 14.79 24.71
C LEU A 432 48.66 13.30 25.03
N ASN A 433 48.58 12.95 26.32
CA ASN A 433 48.95 11.62 26.83
C ASN A 433 47.74 10.72 27.20
N ASN A 434 46.48 11.15 27.02
CA ASN A 434 45.29 10.33 27.32
C ASN A 434 44.23 10.38 26.19
N ILE A 435 43.55 9.24 25.98
CA ILE A 435 42.48 9.02 24.99
C ILE A 435 41.29 9.97 25.20
N ASP A 436 40.92 10.27 26.45
CA ASP A 436 39.78 11.16 26.75
C ASP A 436 40.00 12.60 26.22
N ASP A 437 41.23 13.09 26.30
CA ASP A 437 41.57 14.42 25.76
C ASP A 437 41.55 14.42 24.23
N CYS A 438 41.94 13.30 23.60
CA CYS A 438 41.83 13.13 22.16
C CYS A 438 40.36 13.13 21.70
N GLN A 439 39.48 12.44 22.45
CA GLN A 439 38.04 12.45 22.17
C GLN A 439 37.44 13.85 22.31
N ARG A 440 37.82 14.60 23.36
CA ARG A 440 37.37 15.97 23.57
C ARG A 440 37.82 16.90 22.44
N ARG A 441 39.09 16.82 22.02
CA ARG A 441 39.58 17.61 20.88
C ARG A 441 38.89 17.27 19.57
N CYS A 442 38.58 16.00 19.34
CA CYS A 442 37.78 15.59 18.18
C CYS A 442 36.38 16.23 18.20
N LEU A 443 35.73 16.29 19.38
CA LEU A 443 34.44 16.97 19.54
C LEU A 443 34.53 18.48 19.28
N ASP A 444 35.54 19.15 19.84
CA ASP A 444 35.75 20.59 19.67
C ASP A 444 35.99 20.97 18.20
N LEU A 445 36.79 20.17 17.49
CA LEU A 445 37.04 20.36 16.07
C LEU A 445 35.80 20.04 15.22
N ALA A 446 35.04 19.00 15.55
CA ALA A 446 33.78 18.70 14.87
C ALA A 446 32.78 19.85 15.02
N ALA A 447 32.66 20.43 16.22
CA ALA A 447 31.83 21.62 16.46
C ALA A 447 32.34 22.82 15.65
N SER A 448 33.66 23.05 15.63
CA SER A 448 34.29 24.12 14.86
C SER A 448 34.02 23.99 13.35
N ILE A 449 34.08 22.77 12.80
CA ILE A 449 33.74 22.47 11.40
C ILE A 449 32.28 22.79 11.12
N MET A 450 31.37 22.36 11.99
CA MET A 450 29.93 22.59 11.82
C MET A 450 29.59 24.09 11.89
N ASP A 451 30.19 24.81 12.84
CA ASP A 451 30.07 26.25 12.98
C ASP A 451 30.66 26.98 11.77
N PHE A 452 31.83 26.56 11.27
CA PHE A 452 32.48 27.19 10.12
C PHE A 452 31.64 27.03 8.84
N LEU A 453 31.09 25.84 8.60
CA LEU A 453 30.14 25.58 7.51
C LEU A 453 28.87 26.43 7.62
N ALA A 454 28.32 26.58 8.83
CA ALA A 454 27.14 27.42 9.05
C ALA A 454 27.44 28.91 8.89
N SER A 455 28.63 29.37 9.28
CA SER A 455 29.06 30.77 9.23
C SER A 455 29.23 31.27 7.80
N VAL A 456 29.80 30.45 6.92
CA VAL A 456 30.05 30.82 5.52
C VAL A 456 28.78 30.87 4.68
N GLY A 457 27.87 29.91 4.82
CA GLY A 457 26.59 29.92 4.11
C GLY A 457 26.73 30.14 2.59
N ASP A 458 26.15 31.22 2.08
CA ASP A 458 26.19 31.66 0.67
C ASP A 458 27.27 32.73 0.38
N ALA A 459 28.02 33.19 1.39
CA ALA A 459 28.87 34.39 1.30
C ALA A 459 29.96 34.30 0.23
N TYR A 460 30.49 33.10 -0.03
CA TYR A 460 31.60 32.91 -0.97
C TYR A 460 31.17 32.33 -2.33
N GLN A 461 29.86 32.20 -2.62
CA GLN A 461 29.40 31.59 -3.88
C GLN A 461 29.83 32.32 -5.16
N SER A 462 30.16 33.61 -5.07
CA SER A 462 30.60 34.44 -6.20
C SER A 462 32.11 34.67 -6.28
N ASP A 463 32.90 34.13 -5.34
CA ASP A 463 34.35 34.34 -5.26
C ASP A 463 35.07 32.99 -5.14
N THR A 464 35.67 32.55 -6.26
CA THR A 464 36.31 31.24 -6.38
C THR A 464 37.60 31.13 -5.56
N GLU A 465 38.30 32.24 -5.32
CA GLU A 465 39.52 32.27 -4.51
C GLU A 465 39.17 32.14 -3.02
N GLN A 466 38.18 32.91 -2.55
CA GLN A 466 37.70 32.81 -1.17
C GLN A 466 37.05 31.46 -0.88
N MET A 467 36.32 30.89 -1.84
CA MET A 467 35.82 29.52 -1.73
C MET A 467 36.96 28.50 -1.63
N SER A 468 38.04 28.70 -2.38
CA SER A 468 39.20 27.81 -2.35
C SER A 468 39.93 27.85 -1.00
N ILE A 469 40.12 29.04 -0.43
CA ILE A 469 40.69 29.24 0.90
C ILE A 469 39.77 28.64 1.98
N PHE A 470 38.47 28.87 1.89
CA PHE A 470 37.48 28.28 2.79
C PHE A 470 37.56 26.75 2.82
N ILE A 471 37.55 26.10 1.65
CA ILE A 471 37.65 24.64 1.54
C ILE A 471 38.99 24.17 2.12
N LEU A 472 40.09 24.89 1.86
CA LEU A 472 41.41 24.57 2.41
C LEU A 472 41.40 24.60 3.95
N ASN A 473 40.86 25.65 4.56
CA ASN A 473 40.74 25.80 6.01
C ASN A 473 39.86 24.71 6.63
N LEU A 474 38.76 24.37 5.97
CA LEU A 474 37.85 23.30 6.39
C LEU A 474 38.55 21.93 6.39
N PHE A 475 39.35 21.64 5.36
CA PHE A 475 40.10 20.39 5.29
C PHE A 475 41.29 20.35 6.26
N ASP A 476 41.92 21.48 6.59
CA ASP A 476 42.92 21.54 7.66
C ASP A 476 42.31 21.19 9.02
N LEU A 477 41.15 21.78 9.36
CA LEU A 477 40.39 21.42 10.56
C LEU A 477 40.01 19.93 10.56
N TRP A 478 39.54 19.43 9.43
CA TRP A 478 39.14 18.03 9.29
C TRP A 478 40.33 17.07 9.44
N VAL A 479 41.50 17.38 8.87
CA VAL A 479 42.72 16.56 9.04
C VAL A 479 43.17 16.53 10.50
N GLN A 480 43.09 17.66 11.21
CA GLN A 480 43.38 17.67 12.64
C GLN A 480 42.39 16.79 13.41
N MET A 481 41.09 16.89 13.11
CA MET A 481 40.05 16.08 13.72
C MET A 481 40.28 14.58 13.45
N ASP A 482 40.62 14.21 12.21
CA ASP A 482 40.93 12.84 11.80
C ASP A 482 42.10 12.28 12.60
N LYS A 483 43.20 13.03 12.75
CA LYS A 483 44.34 12.60 13.56
C LYS A 483 43.95 12.28 15.01
N TRP A 484 43.16 13.14 15.65
CA TRP A 484 42.68 12.88 17.01
C TRP A 484 41.70 11.70 17.08
N ALA A 485 40.82 11.55 16.08
CA ALA A 485 39.89 10.44 15.98
C ALA A 485 40.62 9.10 15.81
N LEU A 486 41.73 9.05 15.06
CA LEU A 486 42.55 7.85 14.89
C LEU A 486 43.24 7.41 16.17
N ILE A 487 43.69 8.37 16.99
CA ILE A 487 44.27 8.05 18.31
C ILE A 487 43.18 7.51 19.24
N ALA A 488 42.00 8.13 19.23
CA ALA A 488 40.87 7.71 20.05
C ALA A 488 40.22 6.38 19.59
N CYS A 489 40.30 6.06 18.29
CA CYS A 489 39.77 4.85 17.69
C CYS A 489 40.70 4.36 16.55
N PRO A 490 41.71 3.54 16.87
CA PRO A 490 42.65 3.02 15.89
C PRO A 490 41.99 2.22 14.76
N LEU A 491 40.83 1.59 15.00
CA LEU A 491 40.07 0.86 13.99
C LEU A 491 39.70 1.72 12.77
N LEU A 492 39.55 3.04 12.92
CA LEU A 492 39.33 3.95 11.80
C LEU A 492 40.45 3.87 10.75
N CYS A 493 41.69 3.52 11.14
CA CYS A 493 42.81 3.36 10.21
C CYS A 493 42.57 2.27 9.17
N GLU A 494 41.83 1.22 9.53
CA GLU A 494 41.62 0.05 8.67
C GLU A 494 40.63 0.31 7.53
N TYR A 495 39.89 1.42 7.59
CA TYR A 495 38.88 1.78 6.60
C TYR A 495 39.33 3.03 5.80
N PRO A 496 39.20 3.02 4.47
CA PRO A 496 39.45 4.19 3.64
C PRO A 496 38.53 5.37 3.99
N LEU A 497 39.06 6.57 3.75
CA LEU A 497 38.31 7.82 3.86
C LEU A 497 37.35 7.97 2.69
N VAL A 498 36.31 8.78 2.88
CA VAL A 498 35.38 9.14 1.79
C VAL A 498 35.99 10.18 0.85
N PHE A 499 36.93 10.98 1.33
CA PHE A 499 37.60 12.01 0.54
C PHE A 499 38.78 11.43 -0.22
N ARG A 500 38.78 11.61 -1.54
CA ARG A 500 39.93 11.35 -2.40
C ARG A 500 40.86 12.57 -2.45
N SER A 501 42.16 12.36 -2.60
CA SER A 501 43.14 13.46 -2.72
C SER A 501 42.86 14.38 -3.90
N GLU A 502 42.40 13.80 -5.01
CA GLU A 502 42.13 14.49 -6.27
C GLU A 502 40.92 15.43 -6.16
N LEU A 503 40.09 15.27 -5.12
CA LEU A 503 38.97 16.15 -4.84
C LEU A 503 39.45 17.61 -4.72
N LEU A 504 40.62 17.83 -4.13
CA LEU A 504 41.16 19.16 -3.82
C LEU A 504 42.03 19.76 -4.95
N ASP A 505 42.20 19.08 -6.09
CA ASP A 505 43.04 19.57 -7.20
C ASP A 505 42.47 20.81 -7.90
N VAL A 506 41.18 21.10 -7.67
CA VAL A 506 40.46 22.22 -8.30
C VAL A 506 40.63 23.55 -7.56
N LEU A 507 41.28 23.56 -6.39
CA LEU A 507 41.41 24.77 -5.56
C LEU A 507 42.32 25.81 -6.23
N GLN A 508 41.83 27.04 -6.36
CA GLN A 508 42.57 28.19 -6.88
C GLN A 508 43.34 28.87 -5.75
N LEU A 509 44.60 28.49 -5.56
CA LEU A 509 45.44 28.95 -4.46
C LEU A 509 46.66 29.73 -4.98
N PRO A 510 46.61 31.08 -5.10
CA PRO A 510 47.72 31.84 -5.68
C PRO A 510 48.96 31.93 -4.79
N GLN A 511 48.84 31.66 -3.49
CA GLN A 511 49.93 31.75 -2.53
C GLN A 511 50.65 30.40 -2.35
N LEU A 512 51.99 30.42 -2.34
CA LEU A 512 52.82 29.22 -2.12
C LEU A 512 52.53 28.54 -0.76
N SER A 513 52.27 29.33 0.30
CA SER A 513 51.90 28.84 1.62
C SER A 513 50.63 27.97 1.57
N SER A 514 49.62 28.42 0.82
CA SER A 514 48.36 27.71 0.61
C SER A 514 48.55 26.43 -0.20
N MET A 515 49.36 26.46 -1.27
CA MET A 515 49.70 25.24 -2.03
C MET A 515 50.46 24.21 -1.18
N GLN A 516 51.35 24.66 -0.28
CA GLN A 516 52.06 23.77 0.64
C GLN A 516 51.12 23.12 1.66
N ARG A 517 50.12 23.85 2.17
CA ARG A 517 49.06 23.31 3.03
C ARG A 517 48.24 22.26 2.30
N LEU A 518 47.79 22.56 1.07
CA LEU A 518 47.08 21.61 0.23
C LEU A 518 47.88 20.31 0.04
N ARG A 519 49.17 20.40 -0.28
CA ARG A 519 50.04 19.23 -0.41
C ARG A 519 50.11 18.38 0.86
N LYS A 520 50.14 19.00 2.05
CA LYS A 520 50.11 18.28 3.34
C LYS A 520 48.79 17.55 3.55
N ILE A 521 47.66 18.18 3.23
CA ILE A 521 46.33 17.56 3.30
C ILE A 521 46.24 16.37 2.35
N GLN A 522 46.63 16.55 1.08
CA GLN A 522 46.60 15.47 0.09
C GLN A 522 47.51 14.29 0.47
N ALA A 523 48.69 14.56 1.02
CA ALA A 523 49.58 13.52 1.54
C ALA A 523 48.95 12.73 2.69
N HIS A 524 48.23 13.40 3.60
CA HIS A 524 47.46 12.76 4.69
C HIS A 524 46.36 11.85 4.12
N LEU A 525 45.55 12.34 3.18
CA LEU A 525 44.47 11.57 2.55
C LEU A 525 45.01 10.33 1.81
N LEU A 526 46.10 10.48 1.06
CA LEU A 526 46.77 9.37 0.35
C LEU A 526 47.30 8.32 1.34
N THR A 527 48.04 8.76 2.35
CA THR A 527 48.61 7.85 3.37
C THR A 527 47.50 7.09 4.10
N ARG A 528 46.40 7.76 4.46
CA ARG A 528 45.25 7.13 5.10
C ARG A 528 44.58 6.08 4.23
N SER A 529 44.44 6.37 2.93
CA SER A 529 43.83 5.45 1.98
C SER A 529 44.72 4.23 1.72
N SER A 530 46.03 4.43 1.55
CA SER A 530 47.00 3.36 1.32
C SER A 530 47.19 2.43 2.53
N ASN A 531 47.01 2.93 3.75
CA ASN A 531 47.14 2.14 4.97
C ASN A 531 45.87 1.37 5.37
N SER A 532 44.77 1.51 4.61
CA SER A 532 43.51 0.84 4.92
C SER A 532 43.56 -0.66 4.57
N ALA A 533 43.10 -1.51 5.49
CA ALA A 533 43.01 -2.95 5.27
C ALA A 533 41.78 -3.32 4.40
N PHE A 534 40.69 -2.55 4.52
CA PHE A 534 39.42 -2.80 3.84
C PHE A 534 39.15 -1.76 2.75
N GLY A 535 40.00 -1.73 1.71
CA GLY A 535 40.01 -0.68 0.69
C GLY A 535 38.72 -0.45 -0.11
N ASN A 536 37.72 -1.32 -0.02
CA ASN A 536 36.42 -1.19 -0.67
C ASN A 536 35.26 -0.77 0.27
N LYS A 537 35.51 -0.55 1.56
CA LYS A 537 34.46 -0.25 2.55
C LYS A 537 34.79 1.00 3.35
N THR A 538 33.86 1.93 3.46
CA THR A 538 34.01 3.10 4.34
C THR A 538 33.20 2.91 5.62
N ILE A 539 33.34 3.83 6.57
CA ILE A 539 32.48 3.90 7.77
C ILE A 539 31.00 4.19 7.46
N PHE A 540 30.68 4.52 6.20
CA PHE A 540 29.32 4.76 5.71
C PHE A 540 28.78 3.62 4.84
N SER A 541 29.59 2.59 4.59
CA SER A 541 29.13 1.41 3.85
C SER A 541 28.09 0.62 4.67
N GLU A 542 27.10 0.03 3.99
CA GLU A 542 26.14 -0.87 4.64
C GLU A 542 26.86 -2.06 5.28
N ALA A 543 26.32 -2.54 6.41
CA ALA A 543 26.88 -3.68 7.10
C ALA A 543 26.42 -4.98 6.42
N GLU A 544 27.28 -5.53 5.57
CA GLU A 544 26.98 -6.68 4.73
C GLU A 544 27.69 -7.97 5.19
N ASP A 545 28.88 -7.83 5.78
CA ASP A 545 29.71 -8.95 6.22
C ASP A 545 30.54 -8.61 7.47
N SER A 546 31.35 -9.59 7.91
CA SER A 546 32.21 -9.49 9.09
C SER A 546 33.25 -8.37 9.03
N ASN A 547 33.60 -7.89 7.84
CA ASN A 547 34.61 -6.84 7.65
C ASN A 547 33.99 -5.44 7.70
N SER A 548 32.68 -5.34 7.92
CA SER A 548 31.99 -4.05 8.06
C SER A 548 32.38 -3.35 9.35
N PHE A 549 32.53 -2.02 9.31
CA PHE A 549 32.98 -1.23 10.47
C PHE A 549 32.21 -1.51 11.76
N PRO A 550 30.85 -1.54 11.75
CA PRO A 550 30.10 -1.79 12.98
C PRO A 550 30.37 -3.16 13.60
N VAL A 551 30.65 -4.17 12.78
CA VAL A 551 30.96 -5.54 13.23
C VAL A 551 32.31 -5.57 13.94
N GLN A 552 33.34 -5.02 13.30
CA GLN A 552 34.68 -4.94 13.88
C GLN A 552 34.69 -4.12 15.18
N TYR A 553 33.95 -3.00 15.21
CA TYR A 553 33.86 -2.16 16.40
C TYR A 553 33.16 -2.88 17.56
N LEU A 554 32.04 -3.58 17.29
CA LEU A 554 31.32 -4.38 18.28
C LEU A 554 32.20 -5.48 18.88
N GLN A 555 33.01 -6.16 18.06
CA GLN A 555 33.94 -7.20 18.51
C GLN A 555 35.02 -6.66 19.46
N GLN A 556 35.36 -5.38 19.38
CA GLN A 556 36.36 -4.74 20.25
C GLN A 556 35.75 -4.04 21.47
N SER A 557 34.45 -3.67 21.42
CA SER A 557 33.77 -2.91 22.47
C SER A 557 32.99 -3.78 23.48
N GLN A 558 33.51 -3.90 24.71
CA GLN A 558 32.79 -4.56 25.82
C GLN A 558 31.41 -3.94 26.12
N PRO A 559 31.26 -2.60 26.22
CA PRO A 559 29.95 -1.98 26.48
C PRO A 559 28.90 -2.32 25.42
N LEU A 560 29.28 -2.37 24.14
CA LEU A 560 28.34 -2.70 23.06
C LEU A 560 27.94 -4.17 23.04
N ARG A 561 28.86 -5.09 23.37
CA ARG A 561 28.51 -6.51 23.54
C ARG A 561 27.53 -6.73 24.68
N GLU A 562 27.72 -6.00 25.78
CA GLU A 562 26.79 -6.04 26.90
C GLU A 562 25.42 -5.45 26.50
N LEU A 563 25.39 -4.36 25.73
CA LEU A 563 24.16 -3.81 25.16
C LEU A 563 23.44 -4.81 24.24
N GLN A 564 24.18 -5.48 23.35
CA GLN A 564 23.65 -6.55 22.49
C GLN A 564 23.01 -7.65 23.33
N ARG A 565 23.74 -8.18 24.33
CA ARG A 565 23.25 -9.23 25.23
C ARG A 565 21.97 -8.81 25.96
N GLN A 566 21.88 -7.56 26.41
CA GLN A 566 20.69 -7.02 27.08
C GLN A 566 19.48 -6.98 26.13
N ILE A 567 19.67 -6.53 24.89
CA ILE A 567 18.60 -6.46 23.89
C ILE A 567 18.14 -7.86 23.47
N GLU A 568 19.07 -8.77 23.21
CA GLU A 568 18.79 -10.17 22.86
C GLU A 568 18.05 -10.88 24.00
N THR A 569 18.49 -10.71 25.26
CA THR A 569 17.81 -11.27 26.43
C THR A 569 16.37 -10.73 26.55
N ALA A 570 16.18 -9.43 26.31
CA ALA A 570 14.85 -8.83 26.34
C ALA A 570 13.94 -9.32 25.20
N SER A 571 14.50 -9.53 24.00
CA SER A 571 13.79 -10.10 22.85
C SER A 571 13.39 -11.55 23.12
N LEU A 572 14.32 -12.37 23.62
CA LEU A 572 14.08 -13.77 23.98
C LEU A 572 13.01 -13.92 25.07
N LYS A 573 13.04 -13.06 26.09
CA LYS A 573 12.00 -13.04 27.13
C LYS A 573 10.63 -12.73 26.52
N ALA A 574 10.53 -11.66 25.73
CA ALA A 574 9.27 -11.28 25.08
C ALA A 574 8.75 -12.35 24.10
N ARG A 575 9.66 -13.05 23.41
CA ARG A 575 9.36 -14.21 22.57
C ARG A 575 8.79 -15.38 23.39
N GLY A 576 9.38 -15.66 24.56
CA GLY A 576 8.91 -16.68 25.50
C GLY A 576 7.51 -16.36 26.05
N ASP A 577 7.30 -15.12 26.49
CA ASP A 577 6.00 -14.63 26.99
C ASP A 577 4.92 -14.75 25.89
N LYS A 578 5.25 -14.37 24.64
CA LYS A 578 4.34 -14.51 23.51
C LYS A 578 4.01 -15.97 23.19
N LYS A 579 4.96 -16.89 23.32
CA LYS A 579 4.72 -18.33 23.13
C LYS A 579 3.73 -18.88 24.17
N LEU A 580 3.81 -18.41 25.42
CA LEU A 580 2.87 -18.77 26.47
C LEU A 580 1.47 -18.23 26.18
N GLU A 581 1.35 -16.95 25.78
CA GLU A 581 0.09 -16.34 25.34
C GLU A 581 -0.54 -17.13 24.19
N TRP A 582 0.26 -17.53 23.20
CA TRP A 582 -0.18 -18.34 22.07
C TRP A 582 -0.70 -19.71 22.50
N ASN A 583 -0.02 -20.41 23.41
CA ASN A 583 -0.48 -21.70 23.94
C ASN A 583 -1.86 -21.56 24.62
N ASN A 584 -2.04 -20.52 25.44
CA ASN A 584 -3.31 -20.26 26.12
C ASN A 584 -4.42 -19.94 25.12
N ALA A 585 -4.13 -19.13 24.09
CA ALA A 585 -5.09 -18.82 23.03
C ALA A 585 -5.46 -20.07 22.20
N CYS A 586 -4.51 -20.97 21.94
CA CYS A 586 -4.78 -22.27 21.30
C CYS A 586 -5.74 -23.13 22.12
N GLN A 587 -5.53 -23.24 23.44
CA GLN A 587 -6.42 -24.00 24.32
C GLN A 587 -7.84 -23.43 24.35
N GLN A 588 -7.97 -22.10 24.42
CA GLN A 588 -9.28 -21.44 24.35
C GLN A 588 -9.98 -21.68 23.01
N TYR A 589 -9.21 -21.65 21.90
CA TYR A 589 -9.73 -21.93 20.57
C TYR A 589 -10.25 -23.37 20.45
N ASP A 590 -9.48 -24.33 20.97
CA ASP A 590 -9.84 -25.75 20.97
C ASP A 590 -11.08 -25.99 21.83
N SER A 591 -11.16 -25.38 23.02
CA SER A 591 -12.36 -25.42 23.87
C SER A 591 -13.60 -24.86 23.17
N HIS A 592 -13.50 -23.74 22.47
CA HIS A 592 -14.62 -23.24 21.68
C HIS A 592 -15.00 -24.19 20.53
N THR A 593 -14.02 -24.83 19.89
CA THR A 593 -14.26 -25.81 18.82
C THR A 593 -15.03 -27.03 19.34
N GLU A 594 -14.66 -27.58 20.49
CA GLU A 594 -15.36 -28.69 21.14
C GLU A 594 -16.81 -28.32 21.51
N ASN A 595 -17.02 -27.13 22.06
CA ASN A 595 -18.37 -26.64 22.40
C ASN A 595 -19.24 -26.35 21.15
N ILE A 596 -18.64 -26.03 20.01
CA ILE A 596 -19.37 -25.89 18.74
C ILE A 596 -19.80 -27.26 18.23
N ALA A 597 -18.90 -28.25 18.28
CA ALA A 597 -19.15 -29.60 17.79
C ALA A 597 -20.20 -30.34 18.64
N SER A 598 -20.18 -30.16 19.96
CA SER A 598 -21.13 -30.79 20.89
C SER A 598 -22.44 -30.00 21.05
N GLY A 599 -22.47 -28.72 20.70
CA GLY A 599 -23.62 -27.85 20.87
C GLY A 599 -24.70 -28.02 19.79
N THR A 600 -25.96 -27.79 20.15
CA THR A 600 -27.07 -27.65 19.20
C THR A 600 -27.39 -26.17 18.97
N CYS A 601 -27.69 -25.81 17.73
CA CYS A 601 -28.16 -24.48 17.38
C CYS A 601 -29.61 -24.29 17.86
N ALA A 602 -29.87 -23.24 18.65
CA ALA A 602 -31.20 -22.86 19.15
C ALA A 602 -31.71 -21.55 18.52
N CYS A 603 -31.20 -21.17 17.34
CA CYS A 603 -31.59 -19.93 16.68
C CYS A 603 -33.00 -20.05 16.09
N SER A 604 -33.72 -18.93 16.08
CA SER A 604 -35.00 -18.79 15.37
C SER A 604 -34.84 -17.89 14.15
N PHE A 605 -35.83 -17.90 13.25
CA PHE A 605 -35.88 -17.01 12.11
C PHE A 605 -37.04 -16.03 12.27
N ASN A 606 -36.78 -14.76 12.02
CA ASN A 606 -37.78 -13.71 11.98
C ASN A 606 -38.58 -13.79 10.66
N SER A 607 -39.70 -13.08 10.58
CA SER A 607 -40.59 -13.05 9.41
C SER A 607 -39.92 -12.53 8.13
N ASP A 608 -38.90 -11.68 8.27
CA ASP A 608 -38.07 -11.17 7.18
C ASP A 608 -36.96 -12.17 6.75
N GLY A 609 -36.91 -13.35 7.37
CA GLY A 609 -35.89 -14.36 7.16
C GLY A 609 -34.56 -14.06 7.85
N SER A 610 -34.46 -12.98 8.64
CA SER A 610 -33.27 -12.71 9.44
C SER A 610 -33.16 -13.71 10.60
N ARG A 611 -31.92 -14.10 10.91
CA ARG A 611 -31.66 -15.10 11.95
C ARG A 611 -31.56 -14.45 13.32
N ASN A 612 -32.43 -14.84 14.23
CA ASN A 612 -32.35 -14.46 15.63
C ASN A 612 -31.44 -15.42 16.40
N VAL A 613 -30.25 -14.94 16.74
CA VAL A 613 -29.20 -15.70 17.44
C VAL A 613 -29.22 -15.49 18.96
N LYS A 614 -30.14 -14.69 19.50
CA LYS A 614 -30.19 -14.39 20.94
C LYS A 614 -30.41 -15.68 21.74
N GLY A 615 -29.55 -15.91 22.73
CA GLY A 615 -29.62 -17.08 23.61
C GLY A 615 -28.94 -18.36 23.08
N CYS A 616 -28.48 -18.39 21.83
CA CYS A 616 -27.84 -19.59 21.27
C CYS A 616 -26.37 -19.72 21.71
N LYS A 617 -26.06 -20.73 22.54
CA LYS A 617 -24.69 -21.02 23.01
C LYS A 617 -23.74 -21.45 21.88
N LYS A 618 -24.18 -22.32 20.96
CA LYS A 618 -23.37 -22.72 19.78
C LYS A 618 -22.93 -21.50 18.98
N CYS A 619 -23.87 -20.62 18.61
CA CYS A 619 -23.56 -19.40 17.86
C CYS A 619 -22.75 -18.38 18.66
N TRP A 620 -22.83 -18.38 19.99
CA TRP A 620 -21.92 -17.60 20.83
C TRP A 620 -20.48 -18.13 20.70
N HIS A 621 -20.25 -19.43 20.87
CA HIS A 621 -18.93 -20.03 20.68
C HIS A 621 -18.36 -19.82 19.27
N VAL A 622 -19.18 -19.96 18.22
CA VAL A 622 -18.77 -19.65 16.84
C VAL A 622 -18.28 -18.20 16.72
N ARG A 623 -19.03 -17.23 17.27
CA ARG A 623 -18.64 -15.81 17.23
C ARG A 623 -17.39 -15.52 18.05
N CYS A 624 -17.28 -16.11 19.24
CA CYS A 624 -16.09 -15.98 20.07
C CYS A 624 -14.87 -16.49 19.32
N ARG A 625 -14.91 -17.75 18.86
CA ARG A 625 -13.85 -18.39 18.06
C ARG A 625 -13.46 -17.56 16.84
N LYS A 626 -14.43 -17.09 16.05
CA LYS A 626 -14.22 -16.27 14.83
C LYS A 626 -13.55 -14.92 15.13
N ARG A 627 -13.75 -14.36 16.32
CA ARG A 627 -13.16 -13.08 16.76
C ARG A 627 -11.82 -13.25 17.46
N MET A 628 -11.41 -14.47 17.80
CA MET A 628 -10.12 -14.72 18.45
C MET A 628 -8.98 -14.31 17.53
N LYS A 629 -8.18 -13.38 18.03
CA LYS A 629 -7.04 -12.80 17.36
C LYS A 629 -5.89 -12.73 18.38
N ILE A 630 -4.65 -12.84 17.90
CA ILE A 630 -3.43 -12.72 18.70
C ILE A 630 -2.47 -11.74 18.03
N ASP A 631 -1.86 -10.86 18.83
CA ASP A 631 -0.85 -9.93 18.33
C ASP A 631 0.49 -10.64 18.13
N THR A 632 1.17 -10.32 17.04
CA THR A 632 2.46 -10.88 16.68
C THR A 632 3.59 -10.31 17.53
N HIS A 633 4.63 -11.11 17.71
CA HIS A 633 5.92 -10.68 18.22
C HIS A 633 6.88 -10.53 17.05
N GLU A 634 7.62 -9.43 17.06
CA GLU A 634 8.69 -9.12 16.12
C GLU A 634 9.98 -9.05 16.94
N ASP A 635 10.98 -9.83 16.54
CA ASP A 635 12.30 -9.85 17.18
C ASP A 635 12.92 -8.44 17.13
N TYR A 636 13.74 -8.09 18.12
CA TYR A 636 14.20 -6.70 18.29
C TYR A 636 15.36 -6.33 17.37
N LEU A 637 16.14 -7.32 16.94
CA LEU A 637 17.31 -7.15 16.08
C LEU A 637 17.12 -7.95 14.77
N PRO A 638 17.78 -7.55 13.67
CA PRO A 638 17.87 -8.34 12.45
C PRO A 638 18.47 -9.73 12.71
N GLU A 639 18.04 -10.74 11.93
CA GLU A 639 18.66 -12.07 11.97
C GLU A 639 20.09 -12.06 11.41
N ASN A 640 20.37 -11.16 10.46
CA ASN A 640 21.72 -10.99 9.93
C ASN A 640 22.63 -10.33 10.97
N GLU A 641 23.73 -11.01 11.32
CA GLU A 641 24.67 -10.55 12.35
C GLU A 641 25.31 -9.19 12.03
N ALA A 642 25.64 -8.92 10.76
CA ALA A 642 26.24 -7.65 10.36
C ALA A 642 25.26 -6.49 10.50
N GLN A 643 24.00 -6.67 10.10
CA GLN A 643 22.95 -5.68 10.28
C GLN A 643 22.61 -5.48 11.76
N SER A 644 22.58 -6.57 12.55
CA SER A 644 22.42 -6.49 14.01
C SER A 644 23.54 -5.67 14.63
N ALA A 645 24.80 -5.90 14.26
CA ALA A 645 25.94 -5.13 14.73
C ALA A 645 25.83 -3.64 14.36
N ALA A 646 25.34 -3.30 13.16
CA ALA A 646 25.08 -1.92 12.78
C ALA A 646 24.02 -1.26 13.68
N VAL A 647 22.93 -1.94 13.98
CA VAL A 647 21.90 -1.44 14.89
C VAL A 647 22.47 -1.21 16.29
N ILE A 648 23.21 -2.19 16.84
CA ILE A 648 23.84 -2.06 18.15
C ILE A 648 24.85 -0.93 18.19
N PHE A 649 25.70 -0.82 17.17
CA PHE A 649 26.68 0.26 17.05
C PHE A 649 26.00 1.63 17.07
N GLU A 650 24.90 1.81 16.33
CA GLU A 650 24.18 3.09 16.33
C GLU A 650 23.48 3.41 17.65
N LEU A 651 22.91 2.41 18.33
CA LEU A 651 22.29 2.62 19.64
C LEU A 651 23.31 3.08 20.68
N GLY A 652 24.54 2.53 20.60
CA GLY A 652 25.64 2.75 21.52
C GLY A 652 26.80 3.59 20.98
N ILE A 653 26.58 4.38 19.93
CA ILE A 653 27.68 5.04 19.20
C ILE A 653 28.44 6.01 20.13
N PRO A 654 29.79 5.93 20.20
CA PRO A 654 30.57 6.88 20.98
C PRO A 654 30.37 8.32 20.49
N ILE A 655 30.22 9.26 21.42
CA ILE A 655 29.85 10.65 21.11
C ILE A 655 30.88 11.31 20.18
N PHE A 656 32.18 11.12 20.43
CA PHE A 656 33.25 11.66 19.56
C PHE A 656 33.19 11.08 18.15
N PHE A 657 32.88 9.79 18.02
CA PHE A 657 32.78 9.12 16.73
C PHE A 657 31.56 9.63 15.95
N ALA A 658 30.42 9.75 16.62
CA ALA A 658 29.22 10.33 16.02
C ALA A 658 29.49 11.75 15.51
N ALA A 659 30.20 12.58 16.30
CA ALA A 659 30.59 13.93 15.89
C ALA A 659 31.53 13.93 14.67
N TYR A 660 32.59 13.11 14.69
CA TYR A 660 33.51 12.92 13.56
C TYR A 660 32.75 12.52 12.28
N ARG A 661 31.87 11.52 12.39
CA ARG A 661 31.08 11.02 11.27
C ARG A 661 30.13 12.07 10.73
N ASN A 662 29.43 12.78 11.61
CA ASN A 662 28.46 13.80 11.24
C ASN A 662 29.14 15.01 10.58
N ALA A 663 30.28 15.46 11.10
CA ALA A 663 31.08 16.52 10.48
C ALA A 663 31.59 16.10 9.10
N THR A 664 32.14 14.89 8.97
CA THR A 664 32.60 14.32 7.69
C THR A 664 31.46 14.24 6.67
N PHE A 665 30.30 13.71 7.07
CA PHE A 665 29.12 13.62 6.20
C PHE A 665 28.56 15.00 5.84
N LYS A 666 28.64 15.99 6.74
CA LYS A 666 28.24 17.37 6.47
C LYS A 666 29.10 17.99 5.39
N ILE A 667 30.43 17.85 5.48
CA ILE A 667 31.37 18.33 4.46
C ILE A 667 31.03 17.68 3.11
N LEU A 668 30.91 16.35 3.10
CA LEU A 668 30.58 15.56 1.90
C LEU A 668 29.28 16.03 1.23
N SER A 669 28.21 16.17 2.02
CA SER A 669 26.88 16.53 1.53
C SER A 669 26.76 18.00 1.13
N THR A 670 27.62 18.87 1.67
CA THR A 670 27.60 20.32 1.39
C THR A 670 28.45 20.66 0.17
N LEU A 671 29.61 20.01 0.00
CA LEU A 671 30.59 20.37 -1.03
C LEU A 671 30.61 19.44 -2.26
N GLY A 672 30.18 18.17 -2.15
CA GLY A 672 30.18 17.22 -3.28
C GLY A 672 29.22 17.60 -4.44
N HIS A 673 29.55 17.18 -5.68
CA HIS A 673 28.82 17.47 -6.93
C HIS A 673 27.30 17.15 -6.91
N PRO A 674 26.46 17.92 -7.65
CA PRO A 674 24.99 17.96 -7.57
C PRO A 674 24.23 16.89 -8.36
N SER A 675 24.58 15.62 -8.22
CA SER A 675 23.47 14.66 -8.08
C SER A 675 23.04 14.78 -6.63
N ARG A 676 22.40 15.91 -6.25
CA ARG A 676 21.73 16.02 -4.94
C ARG A 676 20.97 14.70 -4.83
N PRO A 677 21.28 13.82 -3.87
CA PRO A 677 20.63 12.53 -3.83
C PRO A 677 19.15 12.85 -3.87
N GLN A 678 18.43 12.33 -4.88
CA GLN A 678 17.00 12.65 -5.01
C GLN A 678 16.42 12.45 -3.62
N ILE A 679 15.73 13.48 -3.10
CA ILE A 679 15.16 13.44 -1.75
C ILE A 679 14.53 12.08 -1.62
N SER A 680 15.13 11.22 -0.79
CA SER A 680 14.67 9.86 -0.72
C SER A 680 13.24 9.95 -0.18
N PRO A 681 12.30 9.12 -0.68
CA PRO A 681 10.98 9.06 -0.08
C PRO A 681 11.18 8.93 1.44
N PRO A 682 10.44 9.71 2.25
CA PRO A 682 10.68 9.78 3.68
C PRO A 682 10.65 8.35 4.25
N PRO A 683 11.64 7.98 5.08
CA PRO A 683 11.68 6.64 5.62
C PRO A 683 10.41 6.38 6.44
N VAL A 684 9.98 5.13 6.42
CA VAL A 684 8.81 4.68 7.18
C VAL A 684 9.11 4.64 8.68
N MET A 685 10.35 4.34 9.05
CA MET A 685 10.79 4.20 10.43
C MET A 685 12.23 4.70 10.59
N LEU A 686 12.48 5.63 11.50
CA LEU A 686 13.83 5.91 11.98
C LEU A 686 14.15 4.98 13.17
N LEU A 687 15.42 4.63 13.37
CA LEU A 687 15.83 3.79 14.49
C LEU A 687 15.37 4.37 15.84
N GLN A 688 15.46 5.69 16.00
CA GLN A 688 15.02 6.41 17.20
C GLN A 688 13.51 6.32 17.49
N ASP A 689 12.70 6.04 16.47
CA ASP A 689 11.25 5.95 16.59
C ASP A 689 10.79 4.50 16.84
N PHE A 690 11.68 3.52 16.67
CA PHE A 690 11.36 2.12 16.90
C PHE A 690 11.28 1.80 18.40
N SER A 691 10.04 1.74 18.91
CA SER A 691 9.74 1.60 20.35
C SER A 691 10.49 0.49 21.11
N LYS A 692 10.82 -0.63 20.46
CA LYS A 692 11.55 -1.75 21.09
C LYS A 692 13.01 -1.42 21.40
N LEU A 693 13.63 -0.58 20.57
CA LEU A 693 15.04 -0.20 20.70
C LEU A 693 15.23 1.21 21.26
N LYS A 694 14.22 2.09 21.16
CA LYS A 694 14.28 3.49 21.60
C LYS A 694 14.84 3.68 23.02
N ARG A 695 14.46 2.80 23.96
CA ARG A 695 14.92 2.87 25.37
C ARG A 695 16.42 2.59 25.54
N HIS A 696 17.06 1.98 24.55
CA HIS A 696 18.48 1.61 24.53
C HIS A 696 19.33 2.67 23.81
N MET A 697 18.72 3.70 23.23
CA MET A 697 19.42 4.70 22.43
C MET A 697 20.02 5.80 23.31
N HIS A 698 21.27 6.16 23.07
CA HIS A 698 21.87 7.34 23.71
C HIS A 698 21.26 8.65 23.15
N PRO A 699 21.14 9.71 23.98
CA PRO A 699 20.38 10.92 23.65
C PRO A 699 20.97 11.82 22.55
N ASN A 700 22.06 11.44 21.87
CA ASN A 700 22.90 12.39 21.12
C ASN A 700 23.13 12.02 19.63
N THR A 701 22.09 11.58 18.92
CA THR A 701 22.18 11.09 17.53
C THR A 701 21.64 12.08 16.48
N ASN A 702 21.98 13.38 16.61
CA ASN A 702 21.67 14.35 15.55
C ASN A 702 22.67 14.21 14.38
N GLY A 703 22.23 13.69 13.23
CA GLY A 703 23.06 13.62 12.02
C GLY A 703 22.78 12.40 11.15
N VAL A 704 23.80 11.56 10.95
CA VAL A 704 23.67 10.24 10.31
C VAL A 704 23.20 9.21 11.33
N SER A 705 22.14 8.49 11.01
CA SER A 705 21.57 7.39 11.81
C SER A 705 21.08 6.27 10.88
N LEU A 706 20.27 5.33 11.39
CA LEU A 706 19.64 4.27 10.60
C LEU A 706 18.15 4.57 10.38
N ALA A 707 17.68 4.25 9.18
CA ALA A 707 16.29 4.34 8.79
C ALA A 707 15.87 3.15 7.96
N SER A 708 14.58 2.82 7.98
CA SER A 708 13.98 1.78 7.14
C SER A 708 12.92 2.36 6.23
N ALA A 709 12.98 1.97 4.95
CA ALA A 709 11.89 2.16 4.00
C ALA A 709 10.76 1.13 4.20
N GLU A 710 11.05 0.03 4.89
CA GLU A 710 10.11 -1.05 5.15
C GLU A 710 9.33 -0.80 6.45
N LYS A 711 8.08 -1.28 6.50
CA LYS A 711 7.23 -1.21 7.70
C LYS A 711 7.56 -2.37 8.62
N SER A 712 7.63 -2.11 9.93
CA SER A 712 7.59 -3.16 10.94
C SER A 712 6.31 -4.01 10.78
N PHE A 713 6.35 -5.30 11.15
CA PHE A 713 5.13 -6.12 11.14
C PHE A 713 4.02 -5.50 12.00
N LEU A 714 4.39 -4.84 13.09
CA LEU A 714 3.50 -4.17 14.03
C LEU A 714 2.81 -2.92 13.45
N GLN A 715 3.28 -2.40 12.31
CA GLN A 715 2.68 -1.28 11.58
C GLN A 715 1.84 -1.73 10.37
N THR A 716 1.70 -3.03 10.17
CA THR A 716 0.94 -3.60 9.05
C THR A 716 -0.25 -4.40 9.52
N HIS A 717 -1.11 -4.80 8.59
CA HIS A 717 -2.25 -5.68 8.90
C HIS A 717 -1.82 -7.03 9.49
N HIS A 718 -0.54 -7.40 9.35
CA HIS A 718 0.05 -8.57 10.00
C HIS A 718 0.37 -8.40 11.50
N LYS A 719 0.12 -7.22 12.10
CA LYS A 719 0.27 -7.01 13.55
C LYS A 719 -0.56 -8.03 14.33
N THR A 720 -1.71 -8.40 13.81
CA THR A 720 -2.64 -9.28 14.49
C THR A 720 -3.04 -10.43 13.56
N VAL A 721 -3.09 -11.65 14.09
CA VAL A 721 -3.37 -12.87 13.31
C VAL A 721 -4.59 -13.59 13.90
N LYS A 722 -5.47 -14.12 13.05
CA LYS A 722 -6.61 -14.94 13.47
C LYS A 722 -6.14 -16.29 14.04
N MET A 723 -6.79 -16.75 15.09
CA MET A 723 -6.57 -18.09 15.64
C MET A 723 -7.37 -19.14 14.83
N LYS A 724 -6.92 -20.40 14.74
CA LYS A 724 -5.69 -20.99 15.31
C LYS A 724 -4.52 -20.88 14.32
N ALA A 725 -3.45 -20.21 14.73
CA ALA A 725 -2.26 -20.00 13.92
C ALA A 725 -1.08 -20.87 14.32
N GLU A 726 -0.27 -21.33 13.37
CA GLU A 726 1.05 -21.88 13.70
C GLU A 726 1.94 -20.81 14.34
N LEU A 727 2.77 -21.22 15.30
CA LEU A 727 3.63 -20.33 16.09
C LEU A 727 4.56 -19.48 15.22
N LYS A 728 5.06 -20.00 14.10
CA LYS A 728 5.94 -19.29 13.16
C LYS A 728 5.30 -18.06 12.51
N HIS A 729 3.97 -17.97 12.50
CA HIS A 729 3.25 -16.80 11.98
C HIS A 729 3.00 -15.75 13.08
N ILE A 730 3.22 -16.11 14.34
CA ILE A 730 3.05 -15.24 15.52
C ILE A 730 4.39 -14.66 15.94
N ILE A 731 5.43 -15.48 16.01
CA ILE A 731 6.81 -15.06 16.29
C ILE A 731 7.52 -14.84 14.95
N ARG A 732 7.96 -13.61 14.71
CA ARG A 732 8.51 -13.17 13.43
C ARG A 732 9.89 -12.52 13.62
N PRO A 733 10.77 -12.60 12.61
CA PRO A 733 11.98 -11.79 12.59
C PRO A 733 11.64 -10.30 12.50
N LEU A 734 12.63 -9.45 12.73
CA LEU A 734 12.50 -8.02 12.51
C LEU A 734 12.20 -7.73 11.04
N GLY A 735 11.04 -7.12 10.75
CA GLY A 735 10.61 -6.74 9.41
C GLY A 735 11.10 -5.37 8.94
N LEU A 736 11.92 -4.68 9.76
CA LEU A 736 12.59 -3.44 9.39
C LEU A 736 13.95 -3.76 8.78
N ARG A 737 14.21 -3.21 7.59
CA ARG A 737 15.55 -3.21 6.97
C ARG A 737 16.20 -1.85 7.17
N PHE A 738 17.15 -1.77 8.10
CA PHE A 738 17.84 -0.53 8.43
C PHE A 738 18.98 -0.25 7.45
N ARG A 739 19.07 1.01 7.01
CA ARG A 739 20.15 1.57 6.17
C ARG A 739 20.57 2.93 6.71
N TYR A 740 21.81 3.33 6.45
CA TYR A 740 22.29 4.64 6.87
C TYR A 740 21.47 5.75 6.21
N TYR A 741 21.12 6.76 6.99
CA TYR A 741 20.26 7.86 6.60
C TYR A 741 20.74 9.16 7.23
N GLY A 742 20.96 10.17 6.41
CA GLY A 742 21.31 11.52 6.85
C GLY A 742 20.04 12.30 7.22
N CYS A 743 19.69 12.36 8.50
CA CYS A 743 18.44 12.97 8.98
C CYS A 743 18.30 14.46 8.58
N GLN A 744 19.41 15.20 8.55
CA GLN A 744 19.41 16.62 8.17
C GLN A 744 19.15 16.84 6.67
N PHE A 745 19.75 16.00 5.83
CA PHE A 745 19.67 16.13 4.37
C PHE A 745 18.53 15.33 3.74
N LYS A 746 17.92 14.42 4.52
CA LYS A 746 16.84 13.50 4.12
C LYS A 746 17.22 12.57 2.96
N VAL A 747 18.42 11.99 3.06
CA VAL A 747 19.00 11.12 2.02
C VAL A 747 19.50 9.81 2.61
N VAL A 748 19.31 8.71 1.89
CA VAL A 748 20.00 7.44 2.20
C VAL A 748 21.49 7.63 1.92
N VAL A 749 22.33 7.17 2.84
CA VAL A 749 23.78 7.22 2.71
C VAL A 749 24.23 5.94 2.02
N GLU A 750 24.53 6.01 0.72
CA GLU A 750 25.08 4.88 -0.02
C GLU A 750 26.61 4.89 0.09
N GLY A 751 27.22 3.73 0.34
CA GLY A 751 28.69 3.59 0.45
C GLY A 751 29.44 3.93 -0.84
N SER A 752 28.74 4.05 -1.96
CA SER A 752 29.24 4.37 -3.29
C SER A 752 29.26 5.87 -3.59
N PHE A 753 29.85 6.69 -2.71
CA PHE A 753 30.33 8.03 -3.08
C PHE A 753 31.60 7.92 -3.98
N HIS A 754 31.58 7.02 -4.97
CA HIS A 754 32.76 6.63 -5.75
C HIS A 754 33.26 7.69 -6.74
N ALA A 755 32.59 8.84 -6.83
CA ALA A 755 32.98 9.96 -7.69
C ALA A 755 32.51 11.31 -7.12
N THR A 756 33.01 11.71 -5.95
CA THR A 756 32.86 13.11 -5.53
C THR A 756 33.95 13.96 -6.19
N TYR A 757 33.54 14.75 -7.18
CA TYR A 757 34.20 16.00 -7.56
C TYR A 757 33.47 17.15 -6.83
N PHE A 758 34.09 18.33 -6.65
CA PHE A 758 33.34 19.51 -6.19
C PHE A 758 32.35 19.98 -7.28
N SER A 759 31.21 20.57 -6.88
CA SER A 759 30.22 21.07 -7.84
C SER A 759 30.77 22.17 -8.74
N ALA A 760 30.69 22.02 -10.07
CA ALA A 760 31.05 23.06 -11.05
C ALA A 760 30.25 24.37 -10.88
N SER A 761 29.07 24.31 -10.23
CA SER A 761 28.25 25.51 -9.95
C SER A 761 28.87 26.46 -8.92
N LEU A 762 29.83 25.99 -8.11
CA LEU A 762 30.64 26.82 -7.22
C LEU A 762 31.78 27.54 -7.98
N TRP A 763 32.02 27.20 -9.25
CA TRP A 763 33.18 27.65 -10.04
C TRP A 763 32.82 28.42 -11.32
N CYS A 764 31.55 28.49 -11.71
CA CYS A 764 31.11 29.20 -12.91
C CYS A 764 30.91 30.71 -12.67
N ALA A 765 32.01 31.46 -12.60
CA ALA A 765 32.01 32.89 -12.93
C ALA A 765 33.01 33.27 -14.05
N TYR A 766 33.92 32.36 -14.46
CA TYR A 766 35.07 32.73 -15.31
C TYR A 766 35.29 31.89 -16.58
N SER A 767 34.27 31.21 -17.14
CA SER A 767 34.46 30.39 -18.36
C SER A 767 33.85 30.95 -19.65
N SER A 768 33.45 32.23 -19.74
CA SER A 768 32.82 32.77 -20.96
C SER A 768 33.69 33.70 -21.81
N GLN A 769 34.98 33.92 -21.51
CA GLN A 769 35.80 34.87 -22.29
C GLN A 769 37.18 34.39 -22.78
N LEU A 770 37.61 33.15 -22.51
CA LEU A 770 38.94 32.67 -22.96
C LEU A 770 38.92 31.42 -23.86
N ALA A 771 37.76 30.94 -24.30
CA ALA A 771 37.65 29.81 -25.22
C ALA A 771 37.45 30.24 -26.69
N SER A 772 38.19 31.26 -27.16
CA SER A 772 38.27 31.61 -28.59
C SER A 772 39.71 31.92 -28.98
N GLY A 773 40.53 30.89 -29.00
CA GLY A 773 41.88 30.94 -29.54
C GLY A 773 42.58 29.62 -29.28
N TYR A 774 43.02 28.96 -30.35
CA TYR A 774 43.71 27.65 -30.40
C TYR A 774 42.83 26.41 -30.51
N ILE A 775 42.27 26.23 -31.71
CA ILE A 775 41.86 24.92 -32.25
C ILE A 775 43.08 24.29 -32.97
N HIS A 776 43.47 23.12 -32.46
CA HIS A 776 44.04 21.93 -33.10
C HIS A 776 44.94 22.03 -34.36
N LEU A 777 46.18 21.53 -34.21
CA LEU A 777 46.91 20.76 -35.23
C LEU A 777 47.15 19.35 -34.66
N GLY A 778 46.80 18.31 -35.43
CA GLY A 778 47.19 16.92 -35.13
C GLY A 778 46.15 15.87 -35.55
N SER A 779 46.26 15.43 -36.80
CA SER A 779 45.47 14.37 -37.45
C SER A 779 45.58 12.99 -36.76
N PRO A 780 44.56 12.12 -36.83
CA PRO A 780 44.66 10.71 -36.46
C PRO A 780 44.84 9.80 -37.70
N CYS A 781 45.68 8.77 -37.58
CA CYS A 781 45.69 7.61 -38.48
C CYS A 781 45.00 6.41 -37.79
N PRO A 782 44.30 5.53 -38.53
CA PRO A 782 43.36 4.57 -37.96
C PRO A 782 43.93 3.15 -37.88
N HIS A 783 43.53 2.36 -36.88
CA HIS A 783 43.51 0.91 -37.02
C HIS A 783 42.28 0.26 -36.39
N ASN A 784 41.73 -0.63 -37.20
CA ASN A 784 40.50 -1.41 -37.06
C ASN A 784 40.48 -2.36 -35.86
N GLY A 785 39.26 -2.65 -35.38
CA GLY A 785 38.99 -3.85 -34.59
C GLY A 785 37.56 -3.91 -34.05
N LYS A 786 36.58 -4.26 -34.89
CA LYS A 786 35.29 -4.80 -34.42
C LYS A 786 35.51 -6.20 -33.83
N PRO A 787 34.67 -6.63 -32.87
CA PRO A 787 33.77 -7.73 -33.21
C PRO A 787 32.34 -7.56 -32.66
N PHE A 788 31.52 -8.55 -33.05
CA PHE A 788 30.07 -8.63 -33.12
C PHE A 788 29.32 -8.86 -31.79
N ILE A 789 28.13 -8.25 -31.73
CA ILE A 789 26.78 -8.82 -31.42
C ILE A 789 26.72 -10.16 -30.64
N ILE A 790 26.13 -10.12 -29.43
CA ILE A 790 24.80 -10.70 -29.12
C ILE A 790 24.03 -9.65 -28.31
#